data_AF-A0A942UYP1-F1
#
_entry.id   AF-A0A942UYP1-F1
#
_cell.length_a   1.000
_cell.length_b   1.000
_cell.length_c   1.000
_cell.angle_alpha   90.00
_cell.angle_beta   90.00
_cell.angle_gamma   90.00
#
_symmetry.space_group_name_H-M   'P 1'
#
loop_
_entity.id
_entity.type
_entity.pdbx_description
1 polymer ?
#
loop_
_entity_poly.entity_id
_entity_poly.type
_entity_poly.pdbx_seq_one_letter_code
_entity_poly.pdbx_strand_id
1 'polypeptide(L)'
;MIRINNDFSYQNYYNLLYTKNINKNTKHSSTNPISFKSEQLEKFISEMKDLEDIHCPLCGVMTVSQEKYKKLIDEAGNIKTSQEFSKFLERNKSYMKNSFRPVIENSKEILAQTPDITADTLLHELYIKSIEEIRKAISDSAAYLDIAKQENNFSLKDQKLIDECQNALKNYQKADRSNFDINTYKELLSRIISQMESTNKWEIYEKLKFPVVEKMQSTRQFFYNKNYEFCGNREQQFIKNILKFSQSNIKQIFSEISPHIDERINYMLMCNNCAGDKKTIYKIFYSPEINQNLKVYQNDIAKKILEEKLTDFERYPLTLASFLRTATKGNVKTNRAGRGESLIALNAMIGEQQRQEIAFEPVNYSGIPCACCGKETINHKDKCKIYDEIISAKNLSEINNILQKNQSLISKRNKPLLKKIHTTLKQNPNISEAELLNILKDQTANSIKRLLIENNDRIKYLTKKYELNNNDKALVQKFTQTIEKEFLTFNNSERFPFSDYINLIKKTFFNMNTQKKFHFISLAKENIKLKYLSQSLLFPSETASEKLNSQIKIIAQNLINGGLATVDHLTPKFKHGANSIENLTVMCRDCNQEKTSYSFEYWYKLHPEIKENLQKYLYKIVEMIKEGKLKGYNSYPEKLSENVQKITAGPSEILLDYDCTINF
;
A
#
# COMPACT_ATOMS: atom_id res chain seq x y z
N MET A 1 25.33 -11.57 15.96
CA MET A 1 23.88 -11.78 15.82
C MET A 1 23.20 -11.57 17.17
N ILE A 2 22.14 -10.75 17.20
CA ILE A 2 21.33 -10.48 18.40
C ILE A 2 20.79 -11.81 18.94
N ARG A 3 21.17 -12.17 20.18
CA ARG A 3 20.61 -13.31 20.91
C ARG A 3 19.10 -13.12 21.03
N ILE A 4 18.32 -13.99 20.41
CA ILE A 4 16.89 -14.11 20.71
C ILE A 4 16.77 -15.11 21.84
N ASN A 5 16.56 -14.60 23.06
CA ASN A 5 16.06 -15.39 24.16
C ASN A 5 14.70 -15.99 23.77
N ASN A 6 14.56 -17.29 23.96
CA ASN A 6 13.34 -18.07 23.72
C ASN A 6 12.20 -17.79 24.73
N ASP A 7 12.17 -16.61 25.37
CA ASP A 7 11.19 -16.25 26.41
C ASP A 7 10.18 -15.18 25.98
N PHE A 8 9.95 -15.01 24.68
CA PHE A 8 8.82 -14.20 24.21
C PHE A 8 7.52 -15.02 24.22
N SER A 9 6.90 -15.14 25.40
CA SER A 9 5.54 -15.65 25.52
C SER A 9 4.56 -14.72 24.80
N TYR A 10 3.65 -15.32 24.03
CA TYR A 10 2.63 -14.67 23.18
C TYR A 10 1.74 -13.66 23.93
N GLN A 11 1.68 -13.72 25.27
CA GLN A 11 0.86 -12.83 26.11
C GLN A 11 1.44 -11.41 26.29
N ASN A 12 2.76 -11.23 26.25
CA ASN A 12 3.35 -9.89 26.48
C ASN A 12 3.18 -8.93 25.30
N TYR A 13 2.83 -9.42 24.11
CA TYR A 13 2.55 -8.60 22.94
C TYR A 13 1.19 -7.89 23.00
N TYR A 14 0.23 -8.46 23.75
CA TYR A 14 -1.13 -7.91 23.89
C TYR A 14 -1.21 -6.72 24.86
N ASN A 15 -0.41 -6.73 25.94
CA ASN A 15 -0.50 -5.70 26.98
C ASN A 15 0.14 -4.35 26.59
N LEU A 16 1.04 -4.32 25.60
CA LEU A 16 1.72 -3.08 25.17
C LEU A 16 0.86 -2.18 24.25
N LEU A 17 -0.28 -2.68 23.75
CA LEU A 17 -1.19 -1.91 22.88
C LEU A 17 -2.37 -1.29 23.63
N TYR A 18 -2.62 -1.63 24.90
CA TYR A 18 -3.88 -1.28 25.58
C TYR A 18 -3.77 -0.86 27.06
N THR A 19 -2.86 0.06 27.36
CA THR A 19 -3.00 0.88 28.59
C THR A 19 -3.08 2.36 28.24
N LYS A 20 -4.30 2.82 27.93
CA LYS A 20 -4.81 4.14 28.34
C LYS A 20 -6.34 4.17 28.23
N ASN A 21 -6.97 3.93 29.37
CA ASN A 21 -8.32 4.33 29.81
C ASN A 21 -9.30 4.79 28.74
N ILE A 22 -10.29 3.94 28.43
CA ILE A 22 -11.60 4.40 27.97
C ILE A 22 -12.62 3.91 28.99
N ASN A 23 -13.21 4.88 29.68
CA ASN A 23 -14.33 4.70 30.59
C ASN A 23 -15.51 4.05 29.85
N LYS A 24 -16.12 3.09 30.54
CA LYS A 24 -17.39 2.45 30.18
C LYS A 24 -18.48 3.51 30.01
N ASN A 25 -19.08 3.57 28.82
CA ASN A 25 -20.52 3.62 28.58
C ASN A 25 -20.78 4.23 27.20
N THR A 26 -21.21 3.40 26.26
CA THR A 26 -22.26 3.73 25.27
C THR A 26 -22.63 2.44 24.56
N LYS A 27 -23.87 1.99 24.82
CA LYS A 27 -24.51 0.90 24.10
C LYS A 27 -24.90 1.37 22.69
N HIS A 28 -24.88 0.39 21.79
CA HIS A 28 -25.49 0.33 20.45
C HIS A 28 -24.79 1.03 19.27
N SER A 29 -24.15 0.21 18.43
CA SER A 29 -24.52 0.16 17.00
C SER A 29 -24.20 -1.21 16.37
N SER A 30 -25.21 -1.74 15.67
CA SER A 30 -25.20 -2.78 14.62
C SER A 30 -24.03 -3.78 14.58
N THR A 31 -24.10 -4.84 15.36
CA THR A 31 -23.43 -6.10 15.01
C THR A 31 -24.32 -6.88 14.05
N ASN A 32 -23.86 -7.12 12.81
CA ASN A 32 -24.43 -8.21 12.01
C ASN A 32 -24.47 -9.48 12.89
N PRO A 33 -25.56 -10.26 12.86
CA PRO A 33 -25.63 -11.49 13.65
C PRO A 33 -24.45 -12.39 13.31
N ILE A 34 -23.93 -13.11 14.30
CA ILE A 34 -22.73 -13.97 14.17
C ILE A 34 -22.86 -14.94 12.99
N SER A 35 -24.08 -15.40 12.69
CA SER A 35 -24.40 -16.28 11.56
C SER A 35 -24.13 -15.69 10.17
N PHE A 36 -24.28 -14.38 9.98
CA PHE A 36 -24.08 -13.73 8.68
C PHE A 36 -22.60 -13.48 8.37
N LYS A 37 -21.76 -13.34 9.40
CA LYS A 37 -20.31 -13.19 9.22
C LYS A 37 -19.66 -14.50 8.77
N SER A 38 -20.05 -15.62 9.38
CA SER A 38 -19.58 -16.94 8.98
C SER A 38 -19.95 -17.27 7.54
N GLU A 39 -21.17 -16.92 7.10
CA GLU A 39 -21.63 -17.17 5.73
C GLU A 39 -20.83 -16.37 4.67
N GLN A 40 -20.53 -15.10 4.96
CA GLN A 40 -19.69 -14.26 4.09
C GLN A 40 -18.25 -14.79 4.02
N LEU A 41 -17.66 -15.19 5.16
CA LEU A 41 -16.33 -15.77 5.17
C LEU A 41 -16.27 -17.08 4.38
N GLU A 42 -17.26 -17.96 4.55
CA GLU A 42 -17.35 -19.23 3.81
C GLU A 42 -17.46 -19.00 2.31
N LYS A 43 -18.33 -18.07 1.89
CA LYS A 43 -18.47 -17.68 0.48
C LYS A 43 -17.14 -17.16 -0.08
N PHE A 44 -16.50 -16.22 0.62
CA PHE A 44 -15.20 -15.68 0.20
C PHE A 44 -14.13 -16.76 0.07
N ILE A 45 -14.02 -17.66 1.04
CA ILE A 45 -13.06 -18.77 1.01
C ILE A 45 -13.35 -19.72 -0.15
N SER A 46 -14.63 -19.99 -0.44
CA SER A 46 -15.04 -20.82 -1.58
C SER A 46 -14.63 -20.18 -2.90
N GLU A 47 -15.04 -18.92 -3.15
CA GLU A 47 -14.67 -18.18 -4.37
C GLU A 47 -13.14 -18.14 -4.55
N MET A 48 -12.39 -17.89 -3.47
CA MET A 48 -10.93 -17.86 -3.51
C MET A 48 -10.27 -19.20 -3.87
N LYS A 49 -10.84 -20.35 -3.47
CA LYS A 49 -10.27 -21.67 -3.78
C LYS A 49 -10.38 -22.03 -5.26
N ASP A 50 -11.42 -21.51 -5.92
CA ASP A 50 -11.75 -21.80 -7.31
C ASP A 50 -11.03 -20.87 -8.28
N LEU A 51 -10.35 -19.83 -7.79
CA LEU A 51 -9.55 -18.94 -8.62
C LEU A 51 -8.39 -19.69 -9.30
N GLU A 52 -8.28 -19.50 -10.60
CA GLU A 52 -7.15 -19.99 -11.41
C GLU A 52 -6.11 -18.91 -11.68
N ASP A 53 -4.91 -19.34 -12.04
CA ASP A 53 -3.82 -18.48 -12.51
C ASP A 53 -3.39 -17.41 -11.50
N ILE A 54 -3.51 -17.71 -10.21
CA ILE A 54 -3.06 -16.85 -9.11
C ILE A 54 -1.65 -17.25 -8.71
N HIS A 55 -0.70 -16.31 -8.71
CA HIS A 55 0.66 -16.56 -8.24
C HIS A 55 0.70 -16.64 -6.72
N CYS A 56 1.35 -17.67 -6.18
CA CYS A 56 1.56 -17.80 -4.74
C CYS A 56 2.34 -16.60 -4.20
N PRO A 57 1.82 -15.89 -3.18
CA PRO A 57 2.44 -14.67 -2.67
C PRO A 57 3.80 -14.95 -2.00
N LEU A 58 4.11 -16.19 -1.60
CA LEU A 58 5.41 -16.54 -1.05
C LEU A 58 6.44 -16.91 -2.10
N CYS A 59 6.15 -17.91 -2.94
CA CYS A 59 7.16 -18.48 -3.84
C CYS A 59 6.99 -18.10 -5.31
N GLY A 60 5.95 -17.35 -5.66
CA GLY A 60 5.69 -16.89 -7.03
C GLY A 60 5.26 -17.99 -8.01
N VAL A 61 5.05 -19.24 -7.57
CA VAL A 61 4.53 -20.30 -8.45
C VAL A 61 3.04 -20.04 -8.72
N MET A 62 2.60 -20.28 -9.95
CA MET A 62 1.18 -20.19 -10.27
C MET A 62 0.43 -21.35 -9.60
N THR A 63 -0.66 -21.03 -8.91
CA THR A 63 -1.48 -22.03 -8.23
C THR A 63 -2.40 -22.76 -9.21
N VAL A 64 -2.76 -23.99 -8.87
CA VAL A 64 -3.62 -24.87 -9.68
C VAL A 64 -4.90 -25.17 -8.89
N SER A 65 -6.06 -24.76 -9.41
CA SER A 65 -7.36 -25.11 -8.80
C SER A 65 -7.56 -26.62 -8.76
N GLN A 66 -8.47 -27.12 -7.92
CA GLN A 66 -8.75 -28.56 -7.86
C GLN A 66 -9.27 -29.10 -9.21
N GLU A 67 -10.08 -28.32 -9.92
CA GLU A 67 -10.58 -28.68 -11.25
C GLU A 67 -9.47 -28.73 -12.29
N LYS A 68 -8.63 -27.68 -12.36
CA LYS A 68 -7.49 -27.63 -13.28
C LYS A 68 -6.47 -28.72 -12.99
N TYR A 69 -6.26 -29.04 -11.71
CA TYR A 69 -5.39 -30.14 -11.30
C TYR A 69 -5.87 -31.45 -11.92
N LYS A 70 -7.15 -31.80 -11.75
CA LYS A 70 -7.74 -33.01 -12.34
C LYS A 70 -7.57 -33.04 -13.85
N LYS A 71 -7.93 -31.95 -14.55
CA LYS A 71 -7.76 -31.83 -16.01
C LYS A 71 -6.33 -32.07 -16.47
N LEU A 72 -5.34 -31.50 -15.78
CA LEU A 72 -3.92 -31.69 -16.08
C LEU A 72 -3.45 -33.13 -15.81
N ILE A 73 -4.00 -33.79 -14.80
CA ILE A 73 -3.70 -35.22 -14.55
C ILE A 73 -4.33 -36.10 -15.63
N ASP A 74 -5.55 -35.83 -16.05
CA ASP A 74 -6.22 -36.58 -17.11
C ASP A 74 -5.50 -36.39 -18.46
N GLU A 75 -5.08 -35.16 -18.77
CA GLU A 75 -4.27 -34.87 -19.95
C GLU A 75 -2.92 -35.62 -19.89
N ALA A 76 -2.28 -35.66 -18.73
CA ALA A 76 -1.03 -36.39 -18.54
C ALA A 76 -1.19 -37.92 -18.76
N GLY A 77 -2.36 -38.48 -18.43
CA GLY A 77 -2.68 -39.88 -18.70
C GLY A 77 -2.77 -40.23 -20.19
N ASN A 78 -2.91 -39.23 -21.06
CA ASN A 78 -3.01 -39.42 -22.51
C ASN A 78 -1.67 -39.24 -23.25
N ILE A 79 -0.57 -38.95 -22.53
CA ILE A 79 0.76 -38.81 -23.11
C ILE A 79 1.25 -40.16 -23.63
N LYS A 80 1.62 -40.22 -24.92
CA LYS A 80 2.09 -41.44 -25.61
C LYS A 80 3.54 -41.35 -26.03
N THR A 81 4.06 -40.14 -26.26
CA THR A 81 5.43 -39.92 -26.74
C THR A 81 6.26 -39.10 -25.76
N SER A 82 7.57 -39.26 -25.83
CA SER A 82 8.52 -38.48 -25.02
C SER A 82 8.50 -36.99 -25.41
N GLN A 83 8.23 -36.66 -26.68
CA GLN A 83 8.01 -35.29 -27.16
C GLN A 83 6.75 -34.67 -26.55
N GLU A 84 5.63 -35.39 -26.48
CA GLU A 84 4.42 -34.94 -25.80
C GLU A 84 4.68 -34.68 -24.32
N PHE A 85 5.43 -35.57 -23.65
CA PHE A 85 5.81 -35.39 -22.25
C PHE A 85 6.63 -34.11 -22.02
N SER A 86 7.70 -33.90 -22.80
CA SER A 86 8.52 -32.69 -22.68
C SER A 86 7.73 -31.42 -23.02
N LYS A 87 6.87 -31.44 -24.05
CA LYS A 87 5.97 -30.33 -24.38
C LYS A 87 4.99 -30.03 -23.24
N PHE A 88 4.45 -31.07 -22.60
CA PHE A 88 3.56 -30.91 -21.44
C PHE A 88 4.27 -30.20 -20.29
N LEU A 89 5.49 -30.64 -19.95
CA LEU A 89 6.30 -30.02 -18.90
C LEU A 89 6.58 -28.54 -19.19
N GLU A 90 6.97 -28.22 -20.42
CA GLU A 90 7.28 -26.85 -20.83
C GLU A 90 6.05 -25.94 -20.80
N ARG A 91 4.92 -26.40 -21.35
CA ARG A 91 3.67 -25.61 -21.38
C ARG A 91 3.15 -25.31 -19.99
N ASN A 92 3.32 -26.24 -19.04
CA ASN A 92 2.81 -26.13 -17.68
C ASN A 92 3.85 -25.67 -16.65
N LYS A 93 5.02 -25.18 -17.11
CA LYS A 93 6.16 -24.84 -16.25
C LYS A 93 5.87 -23.74 -15.20
N SER A 94 4.87 -22.89 -15.42
CA SER A 94 4.44 -21.84 -14.47
C SER A 94 3.80 -22.43 -13.20
N TYR A 95 3.20 -23.62 -13.32
CA TYR A 95 2.59 -24.36 -12.21
C TYR A 95 3.59 -25.25 -11.47
N MET A 96 4.86 -25.27 -11.87
CA MET A 96 5.87 -26.14 -11.27
C MET A 96 6.82 -25.33 -10.38
N LYS A 97 7.18 -25.88 -9.22
CA LYS A 97 8.18 -25.25 -8.34
C LYS A 97 9.49 -25.06 -9.11
N ASN A 98 10.20 -23.97 -8.84
CA ASN A 98 11.48 -23.66 -9.49
C ASN A 98 12.53 -24.78 -9.38
N SER A 99 12.47 -25.62 -8.35
CA SER A 99 13.35 -26.78 -8.20
C SER A 99 13.14 -27.88 -9.26
N PHE A 100 12.09 -27.79 -10.08
CA PHE A 100 11.83 -28.68 -11.22
C PHE A 100 12.27 -28.09 -12.56
N ARG A 101 12.73 -26.83 -12.63
CA ARG A 101 13.22 -26.23 -13.89
C ARG A 101 14.28 -27.07 -14.60
N PRO A 102 15.29 -27.62 -13.88
CA PRO A 102 16.29 -28.47 -14.51
C PRO A 102 15.70 -29.75 -15.11
N VAL A 103 14.63 -30.30 -14.54
CA VAL A 103 13.94 -31.47 -15.13
C VAL A 103 13.34 -31.12 -16.49
N ILE A 104 12.76 -29.93 -16.61
CA ILE A 104 12.18 -29.45 -17.87
C ILE A 104 13.29 -29.21 -18.90
N GLU A 105 14.38 -28.56 -18.51
CA GLU A 105 15.54 -28.29 -19.36
C GLU A 105 16.21 -29.59 -19.84
N ASN A 106 16.55 -30.48 -18.89
CA ASN A 106 17.13 -31.79 -19.19
C ASN A 106 16.22 -32.62 -20.11
N SER A 107 14.89 -32.50 -20.00
CA SER A 107 13.99 -33.25 -20.88
C SER A 107 14.18 -32.87 -22.35
N LYS A 108 14.44 -31.58 -22.62
CA LYS A 108 14.69 -31.08 -23.97
C LYS A 108 16.08 -31.48 -24.45
N GLU A 109 17.08 -31.38 -23.58
CA GLU A 109 18.46 -31.76 -23.91
C GLU A 109 18.56 -33.25 -24.27
N ILE A 110 17.94 -34.13 -23.49
CA ILE A 110 17.91 -35.57 -23.76
C ILE A 110 17.20 -35.84 -25.10
N LEU A 111 16.07 -35.20 -25.38
CA LEU A 111 15.35 -35.39 -26.65
C LEU A 111 16.09 -34.80 -27.87
N ALA A 112 16.93 -33.78 -27.68
CA ALA A 112 17.77 -33.26 -28.73
C ALA A 112 18.89 -34.25 -29.12
N GLN A 113 19.37 -35.05 -28.15
CA GLN A 113 20.43 -36.04 -28.37
C GLN A 113 19.87 -37.40 -28.78
N THR A 114 18.70 -37.77 -28.24
CA THR A 114 18.05 -39.07 -28.40
C THR A 114 16.54 -38.86 -28.62
N PRO A 115 16.12 -38.48 -29.84
CA PRO A 115 14.71 -38.16 -30.12
C PRO A 115 13.78 -39.38 -30.07
N ASP A 116 14.27 -40.58 -30.39
CA ASP A 116 13.44 -41.78 -30.57
C ASP A 116 13.34 -42.66 -29.29
N ILE A 117 13.26 -42.03 -28.12
CA ILE A 117 13.09 -42.74 -26.84
C ILE A 117 11.63 -42.73 -26.37
N THR A 118 11.24 -43.75 -25.61
CA THR A 118 9.92 -43.79 -24.97
C THR A 118 9.82 -42.78 -23.82
N ALA A 119 8.59 -42.41 -23.43
CA ALA A 119 8.38 -41.51 -22.30
C ALA A 119 8.89 -42.10 -20.97
N ASP A 120 8.78 -43.43 -20.77
CA ASP A 120 9.32 -44.12 -19.60
C ASP A 120 10.85 -44.08 -19.56
N THR A 121 11.50 -44.30 -20.71
CA THR A 121 12.95 -44.18 -20.85
C THR A 121 13.41 -42.75 -20.56
N LEU A 122 12.72 -41.75 -21.10
CA LEU A 122 13.01 -40.33 -20.80
C LEU A 122 12.87 -40.05 -19.30
N LEU A 123 11.82 -40.55 -18.66
CA LEU A 123 11.60 -40.35 -17.22
C LEU A 123 12.70 -41.02 -16.37
N HIS A 124 13.22 -42.17 -16.79
CA HIS A 124 14.36 -42.83 -16.17
C HIS A 124 15.65 -42.01 -16.30
N GLU A 125 15.94 -41.49 -17.49
CA GLU A 125 17.12 -40.62 -17.71
C GLU A 125 17.02 -39.31 -16.91
N LEU A 126 15.84 -38.72 -16.83
CA LEU A 126 15.58 -37.54 -15.98
C LEU A 126 15.81 -37.84 -14.49
N TYR A 127 15.42 -39.04 -14.04
CA TYR A 127 15.72 -39.49 -12.68
C TYR A 127 17.24 -39.57 -12.46
N ILE A 128 17.99 -40.19 -13.38
CA ILE A 128 19.46 -40.27 -13.31
C ILE A 128 20.07 -38.87 -13.22
N LYS A 129 19.66 -37.95 -14.10
CA LYS A 129 20.10 -36.54 -14.08
C LYS A 129 19.81 -35.86 -12.75
N SER A 130 18.64 -36.12 -12.15
CA SER A 130 18.28 -35.54 -10.85
C SER A 130 19.18 -36.05 -9.70
N ILE A 131 19.65 -37.31 -9.77
CA ILE A 131 20.63 -37.86 -8.83
C ILE A 131 22.00 -37.20 -9.01
N GLU A 132 22.40 -36.92 -10.26
CA GLU A 132 23.62 -36.16 -10.55
C GLU A 132 23.56 -34.74 -9.96
N GLU A 133 22.39 -34.07 -10.00
CA GLU A 133 22.21 -32.76 -9.37
C GLU A 133 22.36 -32.82 -7.84
N ILE A 134 21.89 -33.88 -7.18
CA ILE A 134 22.11 -34.08 -5.73
C ILE A 134 23.61 -34.22 -5.45
N ARG A 135 24.32 -35.03 -6.23
CA ARG A 135 25.77 -35.20 -6.08
C ARG A 135 26.53 -33.90 -6.29
N LYS A 136 26.13 -33.12 -7.29
CA LYS A 136 26.68 -31.77 -7.52
C LYS A 136 26.44 -30.88 -6.30
N ALA A 137 25.22 -30.84 -5.76
CA ALA A 137 24.92 -30.05 -4.56
C ALA A 137 25.72 -30.49 -3.32
N ILE A 138 25.99 -31.79 -3.17
CA ILE A 138 26.89 -32.33 -2.11
C ILE A 138 28.34 -31.90 -2.37
N SER A 139 28.77 -31.86 -3.62
CA SER A 139 30.10 -31.35 -4.02
C SER A 139 30.26 -29.87 -3.71
N ASP A 140 29.27 -29.06 -4.09
CA ASP A 140 29.24 -27.63 -3.80
C ASP A 140 29.22 -27.38 -2.28
N SER A 141 28.51 -28.23 -1.53
CA SER A 141 28.50 -28.21 -0.06
C SER A 141 29.87 -28.51 0.55
N ALA A 142 30.61 -29.47 0.00
CA ALA A 142 31.96 -29.79 0.44
C ALA A 142 32.94 -28.63 0.14
N ALA A 143 32.86 -28.05 -1.06
CA ALA A 143 33.67 -26.90 -1.44
C ALA A 143 33.36 -25.67 -0.58
N TYR A 144 32.08 -25.44 -0.24
CA TYR A 144 31.70 -24.37 0.69
C TYR A 144 32.32 -24.56 2.08
N LEU A 145 32.43 -25.80 2.59
CA LEU A 145 33.11 -26.05 3.86
C LEU A 145 34.60 -25.73 3.79
N ASP A 146 35.28 -26.01 2.66
CA ASP A 146 36.69 -25.65 2.48
C ASP A 146 36.88 -24.13 2.56
N ILE A 147 36.02 -23.36 1.88
CA ILE A 147 36.02 -21.90 1.92
C ILE A 147 35.72 -21.41 3.34
N ALA A 148 34.66 -21.92 3.98
CA ALA A 148 34.27 -21.52 5.32
C ALA A 148 35.41 -21.77 6.32
N LYS A 149 36.12 -22.90 6.20
CA LYS A 149 37.28 -23.25 7.04
C LYS A 149 38.45 -22.28 6.87
N GLN A 150 38.67 -21.77 5.66
CA GLN A 150 39.72 -20.78 5.37
C GLN A 150 39.36 -19.36 5.84
N GLU A 151 38.09 -18.98 5.70
CA GLU A 151 37.62 -17.61 5.98
C GLU A 151 37.27 -17.36 7.45
N ASN A 152 37.05 -18.42 8.25
CA ASN A 152 36.62 -18.29 9.63
C ASN A 152 37.67 -18.84 10.61
N ASN A 153 37.92 -18.11 11.70
CA ASN A 153 38.75 -18.56 12.82
C ASN A 153 37.98 -19.57 13.69
N PHE A 154 37.87 -20.82 13.25
CA PHE A 154 37.28 -21.91 14.01
C PHE A 154 38.22 -22.44 15.11
N SER A 155 37.64 -22.87 16.24
CA SER A 155 38.38 -23.60 17.28
C SER A 155 38.91 -24.92 16.74
N LEU A 156 39.94 -25.49 17.38
CA LEU A 156 40.51 -26.77 16.97
C LEU A 156 39.47 -27.91 16.99
N LYS A 157 38.48 -27.83 17.88
CA LYS A 157 37.34 -28.74 17.96
C LYS A 157 36.40 -28.58 16.77
N ASP A 158 36.03 -27.34 16.43
CA ASP A 158 35.18 -27.05 15.27
C ASP A 158 35.86 -27.44 13.96
N GLN A 159 37.17 -27.24 13.83
CA GLN A 159 37.93 -27.69 12.66
C GLN A 159 37.86 -29.22 12.47
N LYS A 160 37.98 -30.00 13.56
CA LYS A 160 37.82 -31.46 13.50
C LYS A 160 36.42 -31.88 13.07
N LEU A 161 35.38 -31.19 13.56
CA LEU A 161 33.99 -31.45 13.17
C LEU A 161 33.74 -31.09 11.70
N ILE A 162 34.34 -30.02 11.20
CA ILE A 162 34.29 -29.65 9.78
C ILE A 162 34.99 -30.72 8.93
N ASP A 163 36.18 -31.18 9.33
CA ASP A 163 36.92 -32.23 8.63
C ASP A 163 36.14 -33.56 8.60
N GLU A 164 35.48 -33.91 9.71
CA GLU A 164 34.58 -35.06 9.77
C GLU A 164 33.42 -34.93 8.78
N CYS A 165 32.77 -33.76 8.77
CA CYS A 165 31.68 -33.46 7.85
C CYS A 165 32.16 -33.57 6.40
N GLN A 166 33.30 -32.96 6.06
CA GLN A 166 33.88 -33.01 4.72
C GLN A 166 34.20 -34.43 4.26
N ASN A 167 34.77 -35.26 5.14
CA ASN A 167 35.06 -36.65 4.82
C ASN A 167 33.77 -37.45 4.55
N ALA A 168 32.72 -37.21 5.34
CA ALA A 168 31.42 -37.82 5.09
C ALA A 168 30.82 -37.36 3.75
N LEU A 169 30.90 -36.06 3.41
CA LEU A 169 30.44 -35.55 2.10
C LEU A 169 31.22 -36.18 0.93
N LYS A 170 32.54 -36.33 1.05
CA LYS A 170 33.38 -37.01 0.04
C LYS A 170 33.00 -38.49 -0.13
N ASN A 171 32.63 -39.17 0.97
CA ASN A 171 32.14 -40.54 0.90
C ASN A 171 30.78 -40.63 0.19
N TYR A 172 29.88 -39.68 0.44
CA TYR A 172 28.60 -39.61 -0.28
C TYR A 172 28.76 -39.33 -1.78
N GLN A 173 29.80 -38.61 -2.20
CA GLN A 173 30.11 -38.43 -3.62
C GLN A 173 30.55 -39.73 -4.31
N LYS A 174 31.24 -40.61 -3.57
CA LYS A 174 31.78 -41.89 -4.07
C LYS A 174 30.79 -43.05 -3.97
N ALA A 175 29.75 -42.93 -3.15
CA ALA A 175 28.75 -43.97 -2.95
C ALA A 175 27.93 -44.23 -4.23
N ASP A 176 27.56 -45.49 -4.45
CA ASP A 176 26.71 -45.91 -5.58
C ASP A 176 25.35 -45.19 -5.56
N ARG A 177 24.73 -45.04 -6.76
CA ARG A 177 23.51 -44.26 -7.04
C ARG A 177 22.33 -44.60 -6.12
N SER A 178 22.31 -45.79 -5.52
CA SER A 178 21.24 -46.30 -4.67
C SER A 178 21.39 -46.04 -3.16
N ASN A 179 22.56 -45.59 -2.68
CA ASN A 179 22.90 -45.66 -1.23
C ASN A 179 22.86 -44.32 -0.47
N PHE A 180 22.38 -43.23 -1.09
CA PHE A 180 22.29 -41.93 -0.40
C PHE A 180 20.95 -41.75 0.33
N ASP A 181 20.99 -41.82 1.67
CA ASP A 181 19.83 -41.53 2.52
C ASP A 181 19.86 -40.10 3.09
N ILE A 182 18.75 -39.37 2.88
CA ILE A 182 18.61 -38.00 3.40
C ILE A 182 18.54 -37.96 4.92
N ASN A 183 18.03 -39.00 5.57
CA ASN A 183 17.89 -38.98 7.02
C ASN A 183 19.28 -39.10 7.64
N THR A 184 20.10 -40.02 7.15
CA THR A 184 21.53 -40.10 7.53
C THR A 184 22.27 -38.78 7.26
N TYR A 185 22.04 -38.14 6.11
CA TYR A 185 22.61 -36.82 5.81
C TYR A 185 22.17 -35.72 6.80
N LYS A 186 20.87 -35.65 7.10
CA LYS A 186 20.31 -34.67 8.06
C LYS A 186 20.81 -34.93 9.48
N GLU A 187 20.91 -36.19 9.90
CA GLU A 187 21.42 -36.60 11.20
C GLU A 187 22.90 -36.23 11.35
N LEU A 188 23.71 -36.49 10.32
CA LEU A 188 25.10 -36.03 10.27
C LEU A 188 25.18 -34.51 10.49
N LEU A 189 24.48 -33.72 9.67
CA LEU A 189 24.52 -32.27 9.79
C LEU A 189 24.04 -31.78 11.16
N SER A 190 22.93 -32.33 11.66
CA SER A 190 22.39 -31.96 12.97
C SER A 190 23.35 -32.31 14.11
N ARG A 191 24.01 -33.48 14.05
CA ARG A 191 25.01 -33.89 15.03
C ARG A 191 26.21 -32.94 15.01
N ILE A 192 26.79 -32.68 13.84
CA ILE A 192 27.94 -31.78 13.70
C ILE A 192 27.61 -30.39 14.28
N ILE A 193 26.50 -29.80 13.87
CA ILE A 193 26.09 -28.46 14.32
C ILE A 193 25.79 -28.39 15.82
N SER A 194 25.25 -29.47 16.41
CA SER A 194 25.00 -29.51 17.85
C SER A 194 26.29 -29.43 18.68
N GLN A 195 27.39 -29.94 18.13
CA GLN A 195 28.70 -30.02 18.80
C GLN A 195 29.60 -28.81 18.51
N MET A 196 29.30 -28.04 17.46
CA MET A 196 30.05 -26.84 17.10
C MET A 196 29.84 -25.69 18.09
N GLU A 197 30.93 -24.99 18.39
CA GLU A 197 30.97 -23.82 19.28
C GLU A 197 30.82 -22.50 18.52
N SER A 198 31.19 -22.49 17.23
CA SER A 198 31.13 -21.30 16.38
C SER A 198 29.73 -20.68 16.31
N THR A 199 29.71 -19.34 16.36
CA THR A 199 28.48 -18.57 16.17
C THR A 199 27.94 -18.65 14.73
N ASN A 200 28.78 -19.03 13.76
CA ASN A 200 28.41 -19.16 12.34
C ASN A 200 27.85 -20.55 11.99
N LYS A 201 27.74 -21.47 12.95
CA LYS A 201 27.30 -22.85 12.73
C LYS A 201 25.93 -22.95 12.03
N TRP A 202 24.99 -22.05 12.35
CA TRP A 202 23.66 -22.08 11.73
C TRP A 202 23.66 -21.67 10.26
N GLU A 203 24.51 -20.72 9.87
CA GLU A 203 24.68 -20.35 8.47
C GLU A 203 25.26 -21.52 7.67
N ILE A 204 26.29 -22.17 8.22
CA ILE A 204 26.89 -23.36 7.63
C ILE A 204 25.84 -24.46 7.47
N TYR A 205 25.05 -24.74 8.51
CA TYR A 205 23.97 -25.72 8.46
C TYR A 205 22.99 -25.45 7.30
N GLU A 206 22.53 -24.20 7.17
CA GLU A 206 21.55 -23.82 6.15
C GLU A 206 22.14 -23.93 4.74
N LYS A 207 23.38 -23.49 4.55
CA LYS A 207 24.09 -23.55 3.25
C LYS A 207 24.36 -24.98 2.79
N LEU A 208 24.62 -25.91 3.71
CA LEU A 208 24.77 -27.34 3.37
C LEU A 208 23.42 -28.00 3.14
N LYS A 209 22.46 -27.78 4.05
CA LYS A 209 21.20 -28.51 4.07
C LYS A 209 20.26 -28.14 2.93
N PHE A 210 20.05 -26.85 2.68
CA PHE A 210 18.96 -26.41 1.79
C PHE A 210 19.15 -26.87 0.34
N PRO A 211 20.33 -26.71 -0.30
CA PRO A 211 20.52 -27.13 -1.68
C PRO A 211 20.28 -28.63 -1.87
N VAL A 212 20.83 -29.47 -0.98
CA VAL A 212 20.69 -30.93 -1.05
C VAL A 212 19.24 -31.37 -0.80
N VAL A 213 18.59 -30.84 0.24
CA VAL A 213 17.20 -31.19 0.57
C VAL A 213 16.25 -30.78 -0.55
N GLU A 214 16.47 -29.62 -1.17
CA GLU A 214 15.64 -29.16 -2.28
C GLU A 214 15.76 -30.08 -3.52
N LYS A 215 16.97 -30.45 -3.91
CA LYS A 215 17.19 -31.39 -5.03
C LYS A 215 16.60 -32.77 -4.73
N MET A 216 16.76 -33.27 -3.51
CA MET A 216 16.15 -34.54 -3.09
C MET A 216 14.63 -34.51 -3.09
N GLN A 217 14.01 -33.39 -2.73
CA GLN A 217 12.56 -33.26 -2.83
C GLN A 217 12.10 -33.39 -4.29
N SER A 218 12.82 -32.79 -5.24
CA SER A 218 12.53 -32.95 -6.67
C SER A 218 12.72 -34.41 -7.13
N THR A 219 13.86 -35.03 -6.80
CA THR A 219 14.15 -36.44 -7.16
C THR A 219 13.15 -37.42 -6.55
N ARG A 220 12.63 -37.14 -5.36
CA ARG A 220 11.64 -38.02 -4.72
C ARG A 220 10.34 -38.16 -5.50
N GLN A 221 10.02 -37.22 -6.37
CA GLN A 221 8.78 -37.25 -7.15
C GLN A 221 8.80 -38.31 -8.26
N PHE A 222 9.98 -38.85 -8.59
CA PHE A 222 10.15 -39.97 -9.52
C PHE A 222 9.82 -41.34 -8.88
N PHE A 223 9.72 -41.42 -7.54
CA PHE A 223 9.39 -42.68 -6.86
C PHE A 223 7.88 -42.86 -6.69
N TYR A 224 7.45 -44.12 -6.85
CA TYR A 224 6.07 -44.55 -6.67
C TYR A 224 5.90 -45.18 -5.29
N ASN A 225 4.90 -44.74 -4.53
CA ASN A 225 4.56 -45.38 -3.27
C ASN A 225 3.67 -46.60 -3.57
N LYS A 226 4.17 -47.83 -3.31
CA LYS A 226 3.48 -49.11 -3.64
C LYS A 226 2.06 -49.24 -3.05
N ASN A 227 1.68 -48.38 -2.10
CA ASN A 227 0.41 -48.43 -1.36
C ASN A 227 -0.66 -47.43 -1.86
N TYR A 228 -0.44 -46.70 -2.96
CA TYR A 228 -1.46 -45.83 -3.56
C TYR A 228 -1.99 -46.47 -4.84
N GLU A 229 -3.32 -46.54 -4.99
CA GLU A 229 -4.00 -46.99 -6.19
C GLU A 229 -3.37 -46.36 -7.44
N PHE A 230 -2.94 -47.22 -8.37
CA PHE A 230 -2.34 -46.82 -9.64
C PHE A 230 -3.30 -45.91 -10.41
N CYS A 231 -2.99 -44.62 -10.51
CA CYS A 231 -3.65 -43.73 -11.46
C CYS A 231 -2.83 -43.73 -12.76
N GLY A 232 -3.18 -44.64 -13.68
CA GLY A 232 -2.65 -44.71 -15.04
C GLY A 232 -1.14 -44.95 -15.18
N ASN A 233 -0.46 -44.22 -16.07
CA ASN A 233 0.95 -44.46 -16.44
C ASN A 233 1.95 -43.71 -15.53
N ARG A 234 3.25 -44.00 -15.71
CA ARG A 234 4.34 -43.47 -14.87
C ARG A 234 4.47 -41.95 -14.99
N GLU A 235 4.28 -41.43 -16.19
CA GLU A 235 4.30 -40.02 -16.56
C GLU A 235 3.19 -39.25 -15.84
N GLN A 236 1.97 -39.79 -15.86
CA GLN A 236 0.81 -39.24 -15.17
C GLN A 236 1.07 -39.14 -13.67
N GLN A 237 1.63 -40.20 -13.07
CA GLN A 237 1.92 -40.22 -11.64
C GLN A 237 3.06 -39.26 -11.26
N PHE A 238 4.08 -39.11 -12.10
CA PHE A 238 5.12 -38.09 -11.91
C PHE A 238 4.52 -36.67 -11.97
N ILE A 239 3.70 -36.39 -12.99
CA ILE A 239 3.01 -35.09 -13.14
C ILE A 239 2.08 -34.81 -11.94
N LYS A 240 1.35 -35.82 -11.47
CA LYS A 240 0.53 -35.75 -10.25
C LYS A 240 1.34 -35.32 -9.03
N ASN A 241 2.52 -35.90 -8.85
CA ASN A 241 3.42 -35.61 -7.75
C ASN A 241 3.94 -34.15 -7.79
N ILE A 242 4.41 -33.68 -8.95
CA ILE A 242 4.96 -32.32 -9.08
C ILE A 242 3.88 -31.22 -8.98
N LEU A 243 2.68 -31.44 -9.54
CA LEU A 243 1.59 -30.46 -9.50
C LEU A 243 0.92 -30.39 -8.11
N LYS A 244 1.07 -31.42 -7.26
CA LYS A 244 0.51 -31.41 -5.90
C LYS A 244 1.09 -30.26 -5.05
N PHE A 245 2.30 -29.81 -5.35
CA PHE A 245 2.92 -28.67 -4.66
C PHE A 245 2.27 -27.33 -4.98
N SER A 246 1.72 -27.17 -6.18
CA SER A 246 1.09 -25.94 -6.68
C SER A 246 -0.42 -25.89 -6.51
N GLN A 247 -1.06 -26.97 -6.07
CA GLN A 247 -2.49 -26.97 -5.76
C GLN A 247 -2.89 -25.76 -4.89
N SER A 248 -4.03 -25.16 -5.21
CA SER A 248 -4.60 -24.04 -4.47
C SER A 248 -4.92 -24.46 -3.04
N ASN A 249 -4.48 -23.66 -2.07
CA ASN A 249 -4.77 -23.85 -0.66
C ASN A 249 -4.95 -22.49 0.01
N ILE A 250 -5.94 -22.39 0.90
CA ILE A 250 -6.24 -21.16 1.63
C ILE A 250 -5.55 -21.23 2.98
N LYS A 251 -4.69 -20.25 3.25
CA LYS A 251 -3.96 -20.12 4.50
C LYS A 251 -4.50 -18.95 5.31
N GLN A 252 -4.89 -19.23 6.54
CA GLN A 252 -5.07 -18.20 7.57
C GLN A 252 -3.71 -17.67 8.01
N ILE A 253 -3.54 -16.35 8.00
CA ILE A 253 -2.25 -15.70 8.30
C ILE A 253 -2.04 -15.54 9.80
N PHE A 254 -3.08 -15.17 10.54
CA PHE A 254 -3.05 -15.01 11.99
C PHE A 254 -4.12 -15.87 12.65
N SER A 255 -3.81 -16.52 13.76
CA SER A 255 -4.81 -17.27 14.54
C SER A 255 -5.93 -16.37 15.04
N GLU A 256 -5.61 -15.12 15.36
CA GLU A 256 -6.54 -14.11 15.84
C GLU A 256 -6.25 -12.75 15.19
N ILE A 257 -7.31 -12.01 14.89
CA ILE A 257 -7.23 -10.61 14.46
C ILE A 257 -8.21 -9.78 15.28
N SER A 258 -8.01 -8.45 15.30
CA SER A 258 -8.93 -7.54 15.98
C SER A 258 -10.36 -7.71 15.46
N PRO A 259 -11.39 -7.70 16.34
CA PRO A 259 -12.80 -7.83 15.93
C PRO A 259 -13.30 -6.68 15.06
N HIS A 260 -12.53 -5.59 14.96
CA HIS A 260 -12.80 -4.44 14.11
C HIS A 260 -12.21 -4.56 12.69
N ILE A 261 -11.46 -5.64 12.42
CA ILE A 261 -10.91 -5.95 11.10
C ILE A 261 -11.80 -7.00 10.44
N ASP A 262 -12.08 -6.83 9.15
CA ASP A 262 -12.80 -7.81 8.34
C ASP A 262 -12.02 -9.13 8.28
N GLU A 263 -12.62 -10.22 8.77
CA GLU A 263 -11.96 -11.52 8.90
C GLU A 263 -11.45 -12.10 7.59
N ARG A 264 -12.09 -11.77 6.46
CA ARG A 264 -11.71 -12.25 5.13
C ARG A 264 -10.29 -11.82 4.74
N ILE A 265 -9.82 -10.67 5.26
CA ILE A 265 -8.46 -10.17 4.96
C ILE A 265 -7.34 -11.05 5.50
N ASN A 266 -7.67 -11.91 6.47
CA ASN A 266 -6.73 -12.80 7.15
C ASN A 266 -6.50 -14.12 6.40
N TYR A 267 -7.14 -14.31 5.25
CA TYR A 267 -7.00 -15.50 4.42
C TYR A 267 -6.33 -15.16 3.10
N MET A 268 -5.38 -16.00 2.69
CA MET A 268 -4.65 -15.84 1.43
C MET A 268 -4.64 -17.15 0.65
N LEU A 269 -4.84 -17.05 -0.66
CA LEU A 269 -4.65 -18.17 -1.57
C LEU A 269 -3.15 -18.37 -1.82
N MET A 270 -2.69 -19.60 -1.61
CA MET A 270 -1.29 -19.97 -1.70
C MET A 270 -1.16 -21.35 -2.36
N CYS A 271 0.04 -21.68 -2.82
CA CYS A 271 0.31 -23.06 -3.21
C CYS A 271 0.37 -23.97 -1.97
N ASN A 272 -0.04 -25.21 -2.13
CA ASN A 272 -0.10 -26.20 -1.06
C ASN A 272 1.24 -26.36 -0.31
N ASN A 273 2.36 -26.31 -1.05
CA ASN A 273 3.70 -26.34 -0.46
C ASN A 273 3.95 -25.19 0.54
N CYS A 274 3.51 -23.99 0.20
CA CYS A 274 3.68 -22.82 1.04
C CYS A 274 2.62 -22.71 2.13
N ALA A 275 1.39 -23.19 1.90
CA ALA A 275 0.33 -23.16 2.91
C ALA A 275 0.58 -24.18 4.05
N GLY A 276 1.14 -25.34 3.72
CA GLY A 276 1.42 -26.41 4.67
C GLY A 276 2.63 -26.17 5.58
N ASP A 277 3.47 -25.17 5.30
CA ASP A 277 4.64 -24.87 6.13
C ASP A 277 4.23 -24.23 7.46
N LYS A 278 4.79 -24.70 8.58
CA LYS A 278 4.55 -24.08 9.91
C LYS A 278 5.20 -22.70 10.00
N LYS A 279 6.22 -22.41 9.18
CA LYS A 279 6.96 -21.15 9.13
C LYS A 279 6.42 -20.17 8.09
N THR A 280 5.29 -20.45 7.42
CA THR A 280 4.70 -19.57 6.39
C THR A 280 4.57 -18.14 6.86
N ILE A 281 4.06 -17.95 8.07
CA ILE A 281 3.87 -16.63 8.69
C ILE A 281 5.22 -15.89 8.77
N TYR A 282 6.25 -16.54 9.33
CA TYR A 282 7.60 -15.97 9.40
C TYR A 282 8.15 -15.61 8.01
N LYS A 283 7.95 -16.47 7.01
CA LYS A 283 8.37 -16.20 5.63
C LYS A 283 7.67 -14.99 5.04
N ILE A 284 6.39 -14.78 5.32
CA ILE A 284 5.65 -13.57 4.90
C ILE A 284 6.27 -12.31 5.53
N PHE A 285 6.74 -12.38 6.77
CA PHE A 285 7.35 -11.25 7.46
C PHE A 285 8.76 -10.88 6.99
N TYR A 286 9.53 -11.84 6.47
CA TYR A 286 10.99 -11.70 6.33
C TYR A 286 11.59 -12.19 5.01
N SER A 287 10.83 -12.77 4.08
CA SER A 287 11.37 -13.16 2.76
C SER A 287 11.71 -11.93 1.91
N PRO A 288 12.91 -11.88 1.27
CA PRO A 288 13.26 -10.79 0.34
C PRO A 288 12.29 -10.65 -0.83
N GLU A 289 11.76 -11.77 -1.33
CA GLU A 289 10.93 -11.87 -2.53
C GLU A 289 9.45 -11.53 -2.29
N ILE A 290 9.01 -11.52 -1.02
CA ILE A 290 7.59 -11.35 -0.64
C ILE A 290 7.00 -10.08 -1.24
N ASN A 291 7.77 -8.99 -1.28
CA ASN A 291 7.27 -7.70 -1.77
C ASN A 291 6.94 -7.74 -3.26
N GLN A 292 7.72 -8.48 -4.06
CA GLN A 292 7.47 -8.61 -5.49
C GLN A 292 6.34 -9.60 -5.76
N ASN A 293 6.37 -10.77 -5.11
CA ASN A 293 5.36 -11.81 -5.28
C ASN A 293 3.98 -11.34 -4.81
N LEU A 294 3.91 -10.57 -3.71
CA LEU A 294 2.66 -10.00 -3.21
C LEU A 294 2.05 -8.98 -4.19
N LYS A 295 2.87 -8.20 -4.91
CA LYS A 295 2.35 -7.28 -5.94
C LYS A 295 1.68 -8.04 -7.08
N VAL A 296 2.31 -9.12 -7.54
CA VAL A 296 1.76 -9.99 -8.59
C VAL A 296 0.46 -10.62 -8.10
N TYR A 297 0.47 -11.21 -6.89
CA TYR A 297 -0.72 -11.78 -6.26
C TYR A 297 -1.88 -10.77 -6.17
N GLN A 298 -1.63 -9.54 -5.71
CA GLN A 298 -2.67 -8.51 -5.64
C GLN A 298 -3.24 -8.16 -7.02
N ASN A 299 -2.40 -8.16 -8.06
CA ASN A 299 -2.84 -7.89 -9.42
C ASN A 299 -3.66 -9.05 -10.00
N ASP A 300 -3.24 -10.30 -9.74
CA ASP A 300 -3.99 -11.48 -10.15
C ASP A 300 -5.38 -11.51 -9.52
N ILE A 301 -5.47 -11.27 -8.21
CA ILE A 301 -6.77 -11.20 -7.51
C ILE A 301 -7.61 -10.02 -8.04
N ALA A 302 -7.01 -8.85 -8.26
CA ALA A 302 -7.72 -7.72 -8.84
C ALA A 302 -8.30 -8.04 -10.23
N LYS A 303 -7.55 -8.77 -11.06
CA LYS A 303 -8.02 -9.27 -12.36
C LYS A 303 -9.22 -10.19 -12.17
N LYS A 304 -9.20 -11.11 -11.20
CA LYS A 304 -10.34 -12.01 -10.95
C LYS A 304 -11.59 -11.31 -10.43
N ILE A 305 -11.43 -10.23 -9.66
CA ILE A 305 -12.56 -9.39 -9.26
C ILE A 305 -13.17 -8.70 -10.49
N LEU A 306 -12.34 -8.15 -11.38
CA LEU A 306 -12.80 -7.53 -12.63
C LEU A 306 -13.45 -8.54 -13.60
N GLU A 307 -13.08 -9.82 -13.52
CA GLU A 307 -13.72 -10.94 -14.22
C GLU A 307 -14.98 -11.46 -13.49
N GLU A 308 -15.41 -10.82 -12.41
CA GLU A 308 -16.56 -11.22 -11.57
C GLU A 308 -16.43 -12.63 -10.94
N LYS A 309 -15.20 -13.14 -10.80
CA LYS A 309 -14.91 -14.46 -10.20
C LYS A 309 -14.69 -14.41 -8.68
N LEU A 310 -14.58 -13.22 -8.12
CA LEU A 310 -14.50 -12.97 -6.68
C LEU A 310 -15.36 -11.75 -6.37
N THR A 311 -16.55 -11.97 -5.81
CA THR A 311 -17.58 -10.93 -5.65
C THR A 311 -17.76 -10.49 -4.20
N ASP A 312 -17.45 -11.37 -3.25
CA ASP A 312 -17.79 -11.14 -1.85
C ASP A 312 -16.97 -10.01 -1.20
N PHE A 313 -15.73 -9.80 -1.66
CA PHE A 313 -14.83 -8.78 -1.10
C PHE A 313 -13.95 -8.07 -2.15
N GLU A 314 -14.56 -7.24 -2.99
CA GLU A 314 -13.88 -6.51 -4.08
C GLU A 314 -12.69 -5.63 -3.63
N ARG A 315 -12.68 -5.16 -2.37
CA ARG A 315 -11.59 -4.34 -1.83
C ARG A 315 -10.40 -5.15 -1.31
N TYR A 316 -10.51 -6.47 -1.24
CA TYR A 316 -9.50 -7.37 -0.68
C TYR A 316 -8.06 -7.03 -1.12
N PRO A 317 -7.74 -6.93 -2.43
CA PRO A 317 -6.36 -6.69 -2.84
C PRO A 317 -5.88 -5.29 -2.47
N LEU A 318 -6.77 -4.30 -2.34
CA LEU A 318 -6.43 -2.93 -1.93
C LEU A 318 -6.15 -2.83 -0.43
N THR A 319 -6.87 -3.59 0.39
CA THR A 319 -6.72 -3.59 1.85
C THR A 319 -5.61 -4.50 2.35
N LEU A 320 -5.29 -5.58 1.62
CA LEU A 320 -4.34 -6.60 2.05
C LEU A 320 -2.93 -6.04 2.29
N ALA A 321 -2.46 -5.18 1.39
CA ALA A 321 -1.19 -4.47 1.54
C ALA A 321 -1.10 -3.67 2.85
N SER A 322 -2.17 -2.95 3.20
CA SER A 322 -2.20 -2.14 4.43
C SER A 322 -2.28 -3.00 5.67
N PHE A 323 -3.02 -4.10 5.59
CA PHE A 323 -3.11 -5.09 6.65
C PHE A 323 -1.74 -5.72 6.94
N LEU A 324 -1.09 -6.27 5.92
CA LEU A 324 0.23 -6.89 6.04
C LEU A 324 1.27 -5.87 6.50
N ARG A 325 1.33 -4.67 5.90
CA ARG A 325 2.27 -3.62 6.33
C ARG A 325 2.13 -3.27 7.82
N THR A 326 0.90 -3.15 8.30
CA THR A 326 0.62 -2.88 9.71
C THR A 326 1.07 -4.05 10.57
N ALA A 327 0.67 -5.27 10.22
CA ALA A 327 1.01 -6.48 10.95
C ALA A 327 2.53 -6.71 10.99
N THR A 328 3.25 -6.37 9.91
CA THR A 328 4.69 -6.57 9.75
C THR A 328 5.52 -5.39 10.25
N LYS A 329 4.93 -4.38 10.91
CA LYS A 329 5.60 -3.13 11.31
C LYS A 329 6.40 -2.47 10.18
N GLY A 330 5.93 -2.58 8.95
CA GLY A 330 6.56 -2.00 7.76
C GLY A 330 7.63 -2.86 7.07
N ASN A 331 7.88 -4.11 7.49
CA ASN A 331 8.78 -5.02 6.76
C ASN A 331 8.26 -5.35 5.35
N VAL A 332 6.95 -5.57 5.20
CA VAL A 332 6.29 -5.67 3.90
C VAL A 332 6.04 -4.25 3.37
N LYS A 333 6.71 -3.94 2.26
CA LYS A 333 6.71 -2.64 1.58
C LYS A 333 6.03 -2.77 0.22
N THR A 334 4.72 -2.90 0.21
CA THR A 334 3.94 -2.72 -1.01
C THR A 334 3.84 -1.22 -1.30
N ASN A 335 4.74 -0.69 -2.12
CA ASN A 335 4.71 0.71 -2.52
C ASN A 335 3.41 1.03 -3.29
N ARG A 336 2.88 2.25 -3.10
CA ARG A 336 1.78 2.77 -3.94
C ARG A 336 2.21 3.06 -5.38
N ALA A 337 3.51 3.21 -5.62
CA ALA A 337 4.11 3.42 -6.94
C ALA A 337 4.39 2.08 -7.62
N GLY A 338 3.82 1.84 -8.80
CA GLY A 338 3.95 0.60 -9.57
C GLY A 338 2.81 -0.41 -9.41
N ARG A 339 1.56 0.05 -9.23
CA ARG A 339 0.39 -0.85 -9.24
C ARG A 339 0.27 -1.51 -10.62
N GLY A 340 0.06 -2.83 -10.65
CA GLY A 340 -0.29 -3.53 -11.88
C GLY A 340 -1.60 -3.00 -12.47
N GLU A 341 -1.77 -3.14 -13.78
CA GLU A 341 -2.88 -2.55 -14.56
C GLU A 341 -4.25 -2.91 -14.00
N SER A 342 -4.46 -4.18 -13.62
CA SER A 342 -5.74 -4.65 -13.07
C SER A 342 -6.05 -4.01 -11.71
N LEU A 343 -5.04 -3.77 -10.87
CA LEU A 343 -5.23 -3.10 -9.58
C LEU A 343 -5.55 -1.60 -9.76
N ILE A 344 -5.05 -0.97 -10.81
CA ILE A 344 -5.39 0.41 -11.18
C ILE A 344 -6.85 0.47 -11.65
N ALA A 345 -7.24 -0.43 -12.57
CA ALA A 345 -8.59 -0.52 -13.09
C ALA A 345 -9.62 -0.79 -11.99
N LEU A 346 -9.34 -1.75 -11.09
CA LEU A 346 -10.20 -2.05 -9.95
C LEU A 346 -10.36 -0.83 -9.02
N ASN A 347 -9.28 -0.10 -8.75
CA ASN A 347 -9.36 1.12 -7.93
C ASN A 347 -10.16 2.24 -8.62
N ALA A 348 -10.15 2.31 -9.95
CA ALA A 348 -10.98 3.23 -10.71
C ALA A 348 -12.47 2.83 -10.65
N MET A 349 -12.78 1.55 -10.87
CA MET A 349 -14.12 0.96 -10.78
C MET A 349 -14.74 1.17 -9.40
N ILE A 350 -14.04 0.79 -8.33
CA ILE A 350 -14.49 1.02 -6.94
C ILE A 350 -14.65 2.51 -6.66
N GLY A 351 -13.75 3.34 -7.20
CA GLY A 351 -13.86 4.79 -7.10
C GLY A 351 -15.10 5.33 -7.81
N GLU A 352 -15.56 4.70 -8.88
CA GLU A 352 -16.77 5.04 -9.62
C GLU A 352 -18.03 4.55 -8.92
N GLN A 353 -18.07 3.30 -8.47
CA GLN A 353 -19.15 2.76 -7.63
C GLN A 353 -19.35 3.61 -6.35
N GLN A 354 -18.27 4.01 -5.68
CA GLN A 354 -18.36 4.91 -4.51
C GLN A 354 -18.87 6.31 -4.86
N ARG A 355 -18.61 6.80 -6.08
CA ARG A 355 -19.21 8.05 -6.57
C ARG A 355 -20.70 7.87 -6.87
N GLN A 356 -21.15 6.66 -7.19
CA GLN A 356 -22.55 6.32 -7.45
C GLN A 356 -23.35 6.03 -6.16
N GLU A 357 -22.73 5.50 -5.09
CA GLU A 357 -23.41 5.18 -3.82
C GLU A 357 -23.85 6.41 -2.98
N ILE A 358 -23.40 7.62 -3.33
CA ILE A 358 -23.92 8.86 -2.77
C ILE A 358 -24.09 9.86 -3.91
N ALA A 359 -25.25 9.85 -4.54
CA ALA A 359 -25.69 10.96 -5.37
C ALA A 359 -25.96 12.19 -4.47
N PHE A 360 -24.91 12.85 -3.99
CA PHE A 360 -25.05 14.14 -3.31
C PHE A 360 -25.17 15.23 -4.37
N GLU A 361 -26.39 15.34 -4.91
CA GLU A 361 -26.76 16.16 -6.06
C GLU A 361 -26.25 17.61 -6.01
N PRO A 362 -26.18 18.31 -4.86
CA PRO A 362 -25.64 19.67 -4.82
C PRO A 362 -24.24 19.81 -5.44
N VAL A 363 -23.37 18.79 -5.36
CA VAL A 363 -22.00 18.87 -5.92
C VAL A 363 -21.97 19.00 -7.45
N ASN A 364 -23.08 18.69 -8.14
CA ASN A 364 -23.19 18.75 -9.59
C ASN A 364 -23.48 20.16 -10.11
N TYR A 365 -23.74 21.14 -9.24
CA TYR A 365 -24.09 22.51 -9.63
C TYR A 365 -22.95 23.50 -9.34
N SER A 366 -22.74 24.41 -10.28
CA SER A 366 -21.87 25.59 -10.10
C SER A 366 -22.62 26.69 -9.35
N GLY A 367 -21.90 27.61 -8.71
CA GLY A 367 -22.48 28.77 -8.00
C GLY A 367 -22.96 28.47 -6.58
N ILE A 368 -22.85 27.23 -6.09
CA ILE A 368 -23.09 26.93 -4.68
C ILE A 368 -21.91 27.44 -3.86
N PRO A 369 -22.13 28.29 -2.84
CA PRO A 369 -21.04 28.79 -2.00
C PRO A 369 -20.48 27.65 -1.14
N CYS A 370 -19.16 27.61 -0.98
CA CYS A 370 -18.49 26.65 -0.10
C CYS A 370 -18.98 26.85 1.34
N ALA A 371 -19.47 25.78 1.97
CA ALA A 371 -19.93 25.81 3.36
C ALA A 371 -18.85 26.30 4.35
N CYS A 372 -17.56 26.20 3.98
CA CYS A 372 -16.46 26.67 4.81
C CYS A 372 -16.06 28.12 4.55
N CYS A 373 -15.70 28.47 3.31
CA CYS A 373 -15.13 29.79 2.99
C CYS A 373 -16.07 30.74 2.25
N GLY A 374 -17.32 30.34 1.99
CA GLY A 374 -18.36 31.17 1.35
C GLY A 374 -18.16 31.44 -0.14
N LYS A 375 -17.00 31.09 -0.70
CA LYS A 375 -16.69 31.27 -2.12
C LYS A 375 -17.52 30.33 -2.99
N GLU A 376 -18.05 30.85 -4.09
CA GLU A 376 -18.74 30.06 -5.10
C GLU A 376 -17.86 28.94 -5.65
N THR A 377 -18.45 27.76 -5.75
CA THR A 377 -17.82 26.57 -6.30
C THR A 377 -18.20 26.37 -7.76
N ILE A 378 -17.39 25.60 -8.48
CA ILE A 378 -17.64 25.20 -9.85
C ILE A 378 -17.80 23.68 -9.91
N ASN A 379 -18.74 23.18 -10.71
CA ASN A 379 -18.89 21.74 -10.92
C ASN A 379 -17.81 21.17 -11.86
N HIS A 380 -17.78 19.85 -12.02
CA HIS A 380 -16.77 19.20 -12.86
C HIS A 380 -16.88 19.60 -14.33
N LYS A 381 -18.11 19.71 -14.86
CA LYS A 381 -18.40 20.00 -16.28
C LYS A 381 -17.88 21.38 -16.68
N ASP A 382 -18.19 22.41 -15.89
CA ASP A 382 -17.78 23.78 -16.16
C ASP A 382 -16.27 23.96 -15.91
N LYS A 383 -15.70 23.26 -14.92
CA LYS A 383 -14.24 23.20 -14.74
C LYS A 383 -13.53 22.64 -15.98
N CYS A 384 -14.08 21.63 -16.64
CA CYS A 384 -13.50 21.08 -17.87
C CYS A 384 -13.51 22.11 -19.01
N LYS A 385 -14.58 22.92 -19.17
CA LYS A 385 -14.62 24.00 -20.17
C LYS A 385 -13.48 25.01 -19.96
N ILE A 386 -13.23 25.42 -18.72
CA ILE A 386 -12.11 26.33 -18.41
C ILE A 386 -10.77 25.66 -18.70
N TYR A 387 -10.64 24.36 -18.45
CA TYR A 387 -9.42 23.62 -18.77
C TYR A 387 -9.17 23.59 -20.28
N ASP A 388 -10.22 23.42 -21.08
CA ASP A 388 -10.13 23.45 -22.55
C ASP A 388 -9.73 24.85 -23.05
N GLU A 389 -10.26 25.93 -22.42
CA GLU A 389 -9.81 27.31 -22.66
C GLU A 389 -8.30 27.45 -22.36
N ILE A 390 -7.81 26.93 -21.23
CA ILE A 390 -6.39 26.99 -20.84
C ILE A 390 -5.50 26.18 -21.80
N ILE A 391 -5.95 25.00 -22.22
CA ILE A 391 -5.21 24.13 -23.14
C ILE A 391 -5.06 24.83 -24.51
N SER A 392 -6.12 25.48 -24.96
CA SER A 392 -6.18 26.17 -26.25
C SER A 392 -5.42 27.51 -26.28
N ALA A 393 -5.07 28.06 -25.12
CA ALA A 393 -4.34 29.32 -25.02
C ALA A 393 -2.97 29.24 -25.72
N LYS A 394 -2.67 30.24 -26.56
CA LYS A 394 -1.46 30.29 -27.41
C LYS A 394 -0.25 30.90 -26.72
N ASN A 395 -0.48 31.74 -25.71
CA ASN A 395 0.58 32.50 -25.04
C ASN A 395 0.22 32.79 -23.57
N LEU A 396 1.19 33.29 -22.81
CA LEU A 396 1.03 33.60 -21.39
C LEU A 396 -0.03 34.69 -21.11
N SER A 397 -0.22 35.63 -22.04
CA SER A 397 -1.23 36.68 -21.91
C SER A 397 -2.65 36.12 -21.95
N GLU A 398 -2.92 35.18 -22.86
CA GLU A 398 -4.22 34.49 -22.92
C GLU A 398 -4.48 33.68 -21.65
N ILE A 399 -3.50 32.93 -21.14
CA ILE A 399 -3.62 32.20 -19.86
C ILE A 399 -3.93 33.18 -18.72
N ASN A 400 -3.24 34.32 -18.69
CA ASN A 400 -3.45 35.37 -17.70
C ASN A 400 -4.87 35.93 -17.72
N ASN A 401 -5.42 36.19 -18.92
CA ASN A 401 -6.78 36.67 -19.09
C ASN A 401 -7.82 35.63 -18.64
N ILE A 402 -7.60 34.35 -18.94
CA ILE A 402 -8.47 33.26 -18.47
C ILE A 402 -8.45 33.19 -16.94
N LEU A 403 -7.28 33.33 -16.31
CA LEU A 403 -7.17 33.36 -14.85
C LEU A 403 -7.83 34.60 -14.22
N GLN A 404 -7.78 35.77 -14.87
CA GLN A 404 -8.47 36.98 -14.42
C GLN A 404 -9.99 36.83 -14.51
N LYS A 405 -10.49 36.35 -15.65
CA LYS A 405 -11.93 36.05 -15.87
C LYS A 405 -12.47 35.11 -14.79
N ASN A 406 -11.65 34.14 -14.36
CA ASN A 406 -12.04 33.11 -13.39
C ASN A 406 -11.46 33.33 -11.99
N GLN A 407 -11.01 34.54 -11.65
CA GLN A 407 -10.32 34.80 -10.37
C GLN A 407 -11.19 34.53 -9.13
N SER A 408 -12.52 34.62 -9.27
CA SER A 408 -13.48 34.29 -8.21
C SER A 408 -13.40 32.82 -7.81
N LEU A 409 -12.93 31.94 -8.71
CA LEU A 409 -12.72 30.50 -8.51
C LEU A 409 -11.34 30.17 -7.94
N ILE A 410 -10.47 31.15 -7.69
CA ILE A 410 -9.16 30.95 -7.07
C ILE A 410 -9.27 31.21 -5.57
N SER A 411 -8.76 30.28 -4.77
CA SER A 411 -8.84 30.37 -3.29
C SER A 411 -8.05 31.55 -2.74
N LYS A 412 -8.48 32.04 -1.56
CA LYS A 412 -7.82 33.16 -0.85
C LYS A 412 -6.32 32.91 -0.66
N ARG A 413 -5.92 31.68 -0.35
CA ARG A 413 -4.49 31.29 -0.21
C ARG A 413 -3.68 31.48 -1.48
N ASN A 414 -4.30 31.30 -2.65
CA ASN A 414 -3.64 31.37 -3.95
C ASN A 414 -3.78 32.73 -4.65
N LYS A 415 -4.62 33.65 -4.15
CA LYS A 415 -4.70 35.03 -4.65
C LYS A 415 -3.34 35.76 -4.68
N PRO A 416 -2.44 35.63 -3.68
CA PRO A 416 -1.10 36.21 -3.76
C PRO A 416 -0.27 35.67 -4.92
N LEU A 417 -0.40 34.38 -5.25
CA LEU A 417 0.29 33.78 -6.39
C LEU A 417 -0.29 34.30 -7.72
N LEU A 418 -1.62 34.37 -7.82
CA LEU A 418 -2.30 34.96 -8.97
C LEU A 418 -1.86 36.42 -9.20
N LYS A 419 -1.81 37.23 -8.14
CA LYS A 419 -1.31 38.62 -8.20
C LYS A 419 0.13 38.68 -8.73
N LYS A 420 1.01 37.78 -8.27
CA LYS A 420 2.39 37.70 -8.77
C LYS A 420 2.44 37.38 -10.26
N ILE A 421 1.65 36.39 -10.73
CA ILE A 421 1.54 36.07 -12.16
C ILE A 421 1.12 37.31 -12.95
N HIS A 422 0.04 37.99 -12.54
CA HIS A 422 -0.45 39.20 -13.20
C HIS A 422 0.60 40.32 -13.23
N THR A 423 1.25 40.59 -12.10
CA THR A 423 2.26 41.65 -12.00
C THR A 423 3.48 41.34 -12.87
N THR A 424 3.99 40.11 -12.84
CA THR A 424 5.16 39.72 -13.63
C THR A 424 4.89 39.77 -15.12
N LEU A 425 3.72 39.30 -15.58
CA LEU A 425 3.35 39.37 -16.99
C LEU A 425 3.07 40.80 -17.46
N LYS A 426 2.52 41.66 -16.58
CA LYS A 426 2.35 43.08 -16.89
C LYS A 426 3.69 43.81 -17.03
N GLN A 427 4.67 43.46 -16.19
CA GLN A 427 6.00 44.07 -16.21
C GLN A 427 6.87 43.53 -17.35
N ASN A 428 6.73 42.25 -17.69
CA ASN A 428 7.51 41.56 -18.72
C ASN A 428 6.57 40.81 -19.70
N PRO A 429 5.93 41.49 -20.66
CA PRO A 429 4.94 40.87 -21.54
C PRO A 429 5.48 39.73 -22.42
N ASN A 430 6.79 39.76 -22.74
CA ASN A 430 7.46 38.79 -23.61
C ASN A 430 8.28 37.74 -22.83
N ILE A 431 8.07 37.60 -21.51
CA ILE A 431 8.77 36.62 -20.70
C ILE A 431 8.48 35.19 -21.17
N SER A 432 9.49 34.32 -21.16
CA SER A 432 9.28 32.90 -21.44
C SER A 432 8.57 32.17 -20.29
N GLU A 433 7.97 31.00 -20.57
CA GLU A 433 7.35 30.18 -19.51
C GLU A 433 8.36 29.79 -18.42
N ALA A 434 9.59 29.44 -18.82
CA ALA A 434 10.65 29.00 -17.91
C ALA A 434 11.09 30.14 -16.98
N GLU A 435 11.29 31.34 -17.52
CA GLU A 435 11.63 32.53 -16.74
C GLU A 435 10.51 32.92 -15.77
N LEU A 436 9.25 32.92 -16.23
CA LEU A 436 8.11 33.18 -15.36
C LEU A 436 8.08 32.18 -14.20
N LEU A 437 8.24 30.89 -14.49
CA LEU A 437 8.21 29.86 -13.45
C LEU A 437 9.34 30.05 -12.43
N ASN A 438 10.56 30.35 -12.88
CA ASN A 438 11.69 30.58 -11.99
C ASN A 438 11.45 31.79 -11.07
N ILE A 439 10.94 32.90 -11.61
CA ILE A 439 10.54 34.08 -10.81
C ILE A 439 9.49 33.70 -9.76
N LEU A 440 8.47 32.91 -10.13
CA LEU A 440 7.42 32.50 -9.20
C LEU A 440 7.98 31.57 -8.10
N LYS A 441 8.85 30.63 -8.46
CA LYS A 441 9.52 29.72 -7.51
C LYS A 441 10.37 30.50 -6.50
N ASP A 442 11.22 31.40 -6.98
CA ASP A 442 12.04 32.27 -6.13
C ASP A 442 11.20 33.13 -5.19
N GLN A 443 10.18 33.81 -5.72
CA GLN A 443 9.36 34.70 -4.91
C GLN A 443 8.53 33.93 -3.86
N THR A 444 8.08 32.71 -4.16
CA THR A 444 7.33 31.88 -3.20
C THR A 444 8.25 31.26 -2.15
N ALA A 445 9.43 30.79 -2.54
CA ALA A 445 10.46 30.31 -1.61
C ALA A 445 10.88 31.41 -0.63
N ASN A 446 11.17 32.62 -1.12
CA ASN A 446 11.51 33.77 -0.29
C ASN A 446 10.37 34.19 0.67
N SER A 447 9.11 33.99 0.25
CA SER A 447 7.97 34.23 1.13
C SER A 447 7.90 33.22 2.29
N ILE A 448 8.27 31.95 2.05
CA ILE A 448 8.38 30.93 3.10
C ILE A 448 9.54 31.25 4.04
N LYS A 449 10.72 31.59 3.50
CA LYS A 449 11.91 31.97 4.29
C LYS A 449 11.61 33.12 5.25
N ARG A 450 10.95 34.18 4.76
CA ARG A 450 10.53 35.32 5.60
C ARG A 450 9.61 34.88 6.74
N LEU A 451 8.62 34.06 6.42
CA LEU A 451 7.66 33.57 7.41
C LEU A 451 8.32 32.65 8.45
N LEU A 452 9.32 31.86 8.06
CA LEU A 452 10.13 31.08 8.99
C LEU A 452 10.89 31.99 9.96
N ILE A 453 11.48 33.09 9.49
CA ILE A 453 12.16 34.08 10.34
C ILE A 453 11.17 34.71 11.33
N GLU A 454 10.04 35.24 10.83
CA GLU A 454 8.99 35.87 11.64
C GLU A 454 8.46 34.90 12.72
N ASN A 455 8.19 33.65 12.34
CA ASN A 455 7.76 32.62 13.27
C ASN A 455 8.84 32.30 14.29
N ASN A 456 10.11 32.21 13.88
CA ASN A 456 11.24 31.92 14.76
C ASN A 456 11.40 33.01 15.83
N ASP A 457 11.30 34.28 15.43
CA ASP A 457 11.38 35.42 16.35
C ASP A 457 10.22 35.43 17.34
N ARG A 458 9.00 35.12 16.87
CA ARG A 458 7.83 35.02 17.73
C ARG A 458 7.91 33.83 18.68
N ILE A 459 8.48 32.70 18.26
CA ILE A 459 8.77 31.55 19.12
C ILE A 459 9.80 31.91 20.20
N LYS A 460 10.87 32.63 19.85
CA LYS A 460 11.87 33.14 20.81
C LYS A 460 11.21 34.08 21.83
N TYR A 461 10.32 34.97 21.39
CA TYR A 461 9.54 35.83 22.28
C TYR A 461 8.62 35.02 23.21
N LEU A 462 7.86 34.05 22.69
CA LEU A 462 6.95 33.21 23.50
C LEU A 462 7.72 32.37 24.52
N THR A 463 8.94 31.95 24.20
CA THR A 463 9.82 31.22 25.13
C THR A 463 10.15 32.04 26.37
N LYS A 464 10.41 33.35 26.19
CA LYS A 464 10.62 34.30 27.29
C LYS A 464 9.31 34.57 28.04
N LYS A 465 8.23 34.85 27.30
CA LYS A 465 6.92 35.21 27.86
C LYS A 465 6.27 34.11 28.71
N TYR A 466 6.44 32.84 28.33
CA TYR A 466 5.80 31.71 29.00
C TYR A 466 6.65 31.06 30.08
N GLU A 467 7.81 31.64 30.42
CA GLU A 467 8.68 31.17 31.50
C GLU A 467 8.89 29.65 31.48
N LEU A 468 9.20 29.13 30.28
CA LEU A 468 9.31 27.68 30.06
C LEU A 468 10.37 27.04 30.97
N ASN A 469 10.17 25.78 31.36
CA ASN A 469 11.17 25.00 32.09
C ASN A 469 12.42 24.75 31.20
N ASN A 470 13.52 24.34 31.83
CA ASN A 470 14.81 24.17 31.13
C ASN A 470 14.75 23.15 29.98
N ASN A 471 13.99 22.07 30.14
CA ASN A 471 13.82 21.06 29.09
C ASN A 471 13.08 21.63 27.87
N ASP A 472 11.97 22.34 28.09
CA ASP A 472 11.19 22.97 27.04
C ASP A 472 11.99 24.09 26.35
N LYS A 473 12.78 24.87 27.11
CA LYS A 473 13.70 25.88 26.55
C LYS A 473 14.76 25.24 25.63
N ALA A 474 15.37 24.14 26.05
CA ALA A 474 16.36 23.42 25.25
C ALA A 474 15.74 22.85 23.96
N LEU A 475 14.52 22.31 24.04
CA LEU A 475 13.77 21.85 22.86
C LEU A 475 13.52 23.02 21.88
N VAL A 476 13.02 24.16 22.37
CA VAL A 476 12.77 25.33 21.53
C VAL A 476 14.07 25.87 20.92
N GLN A 477 15.15 25.97 21.68
CA GLN A 477 16.44 26.43 21.17
C GLN A 477 16.96 25.52 20.05
N LYS A 478 16.88 24.20 20.23
CA LYS A 478 17.22 23.24 19.19
C LYS A 478 16.38 23.44 17.94
N PHE A 479 15.07 23.65 18.10
CA PHE A 479 14.17 23.96 17.00
C PHE A 479 14.60 25.22 16.24
N THR A 480 14.84 26.34 16.94
CA THR A 480 15.20 27.60 16.28
C THR A 480 16.53 27.49 15.53
N GLN A 481 17.51 26.78 16.09
CA GLN A 481 18.79 26.50 15.43
C GLN A 481 18.64 25.62 14.19
N THR A 482 17.80 24.57 14.26
CA THR A 482 17.53 23.72 13.10
C THR A 482 16.83 24.51 11.98
N ILE A 483 15.92 25.44 12.30
CA ILE A 483 15.30 26.31 11.29
C ILE A 483 16.37 27.12 10.54
N GLU A 484 17.26 27.76 11.29
CA GLU A 484 18.32 28.61 10.73
C GLU A 484 19.29 27.81 9.85
N LYS A 485 19.68 26.61 10.28
CA LYS A 485 20.66 25.77 9.57
C LYS A 485 20.09 25.05 8.35
N GLU A 486 18.88 24.50 8.45
CA GLU A 486 18.35 23.53 7.48
C GLU A 486 17.18 24.08 6.65
N PHE A 487 16.32 24.93 7.24
CA PHE A 487 15.07 25.35 6.60
C PHE A 487 15.09 26.76 6.03
N LEU A 488 16.05 27.62 6.41
CA LEU A 488 16.28 28.91 5.74
C LEU A 488 17.18 28.80 4.51
N THR A 489 18.00 27.75 4.45
CA THR A 489 19.04 27.53 3.44
C THR A 489 18.57 26.69 2.25
N PHE A 490 17.31 26.23 2.21
CA PHE A 490 16.81 25.40 1.12
C PHE A 490 16.87 26.10 -0.24
N ASN A 491 17.08 25.30 -1.29
CA ASN A 491 17.15 25.75 -2.67
C ASN A 491 15.78 26.28 -3.14
N ASN A 492 15.75 27.50 -3.68
CA ASN A 492 14.51 28.12 -4.16
C ASN A 492 13.89 27.40 -5.36
N SER A 493 14.72 26.71 -6.15
CA SER A 493 14.29 25.91 -7.30
C SER A 493 13.65 24.59 -6.89
N GLU A 494 13.66 24.26 -5.59
CA GLU A 494 13.08 23.04 -5.02
C GLU A 494 11.85 23.33 -4.15
N ARG A 495 11.04 22.29 -3.96
CA ARG A 495 9.87 22.37 -3.09
C ARG A 495 10.33 22.42 -1.63
N PHE A 496 9.74 23.30 -0.81
CA PHE A 496 10.06 23.37 0.61
C PHE A 496 9.87 21.98 1.27
N PRO A 497 10.85 21.50 2.07
CA PRO A 497 10.81 20.17 2.70
C PRO A 497 9.83 20.10 3.88
N PHE A 498 8.54 20.28 3.59
CA PHE A 498 7.49 20.39 4.60
C PHE A 498 7.32 19.12 5.46
N SER A 499 7.58 17.94 4.89
CA SER A 499 7.54 16.68 5.65
C SER A 499 8.58 16.67 6.78
N ASP A 500 9.81 17.08 6.47
CA ASP A 500 10.90 17.13 7.45
C ASP A 500 10.65 18.23 8.48
N TYR A 501 10.12 19.37 8.03
CA TYR A 501 9.68 20.46 8.90
C TYR A 501 8.59 20.01 9.90
N ILE A 502 7.60 19.24 9.45
CA ILE A 502 6.57 18.67 10.33
C ILE A 502 7.16 17.64 11.30
N ASN A 503 8.12 16.84 10.87
CA ASN A 503 8.82 15.91 11.76
C ASN A 503 9.62 16.63 12.83
N LEU A 504 10.25 17.77 12.50
CA LEU A 504 10.89 18.64 13.48
C LEU A 504 9.87 19.18 14.50
N ILE A 505 8.73 19.72 14.03
CA ILE A 505 7.64 20.18 14.91
C ILE A 505 7.18 19.08 15.87
N LYS A 506 7.01 17.84 15.38
CA LYS A 506 6.61 16.69 16.21
C LYS A 506 7.69 16.32 17.23
N LYS A 507 8.97 16.25 16.82
CA LYS A 507 10.08 15.91 17.73
C LYS A 507 10.32 16.99 18.80
N THR A 508 9.93 18.23 18.52
CA THR A 508 10.09 19.34 19.45
C THR A 508 8.82 19.58 20.27
N PHE A 509 7.78 20.16 19.66
CA PHE A 509 6.68 20.75 20.42
C PHE A 509 5.73 19.71 21.03
N PHE A 510 5.63 18.51 20.46
CA PHE A 510 4.78 17.45 21.07
C PHE A 510 5.40 16.90 22.35
N ASN A 511 6.74 16.95 22.45
CA ASN A 511 7.53 16.50 23.59
C ASN A 511 7.69 17.58 24.67
N MET A 512 7.09 18.76 24.48
CA MET A 512 7.08 19.78 25.53
C MET A 512 6.13 19.41 26.67
N ASN A 513 6.53 19.77 27.89
CA ASN A 513 5.74 19.56 29.10
C ASN A 513 4.69 20.67 29.32
N THR A 514 4.94 21.88 28.80
CA THR A 514 3.99 23.00 28.94
C THR A 514 2.63 22.73 28.27
N GLN A 515 1.55 23.17 28.93
CA GLN A 515 0.21 23.21 28.34
C GLN A 515 0.12 24.19 27.15
N LYS A 516 1.07 25.13 27.02
CA LYS A 516 1.10 26.13 25.95
C LYS A 516 1.66 25.59 24.62
N LYS A 517 2.06 24.32 24.55
CA LYS A 517 2.66 23.71 23.35
C LYS A 517 1.82 23.82 22.07
N PHE A 518 0.50 23.82 22.20
CA PHE A 518 -0.40 23.99 21.05
C PHE A 518 -0.28 25.37 20.39
N HIS A 519 0.07 26.42 21.15
CA HIS A 519 0.32 27.74 20.59
C HIS A 519 1.58 27.74 19.72
N PHE A 520 2.65 27.08 20.18
CA PHE A 520 3.88 26.90 19.37
C PHE A 520 3.61 26.09 18.10
N ILE A 521 2.86 24.98 18.22
CA ILE A 521 2.49 24.15 17.06
C ILE A 521 1.69 24.96 16.04
N SER A 522 0.66 25.67 16.48
CA SER A 522 -0.19 26.49 15.59
C SER A 522 0.63 27.57 14.88
N LEU A 523 1.46 28.31 15.62
CA LEU A 523 2.34 29.35 15.08
C LEU A 523 3.32 28.80 14.03
N ALA A 524 4.03 27.70 14.35
CA ALA A 524 5.01 27.11 13.45
C ALA A 524 4.37 26.48 12.20
N LYS A 525 3.20 25.85 12.35
CA LYS A 525 2.63 25.00 11.31
C LYS A 525 1.73 25.73 10.33
N GLU A 526 0.74 26.47 10.81
CA GLU A 526 -0.43 26.82 9.99
C GLU A 526 -0.08 27.75 8.83
N ASN A 527 0.61 28.87 9.11
CA ASN A 527 0.98 29.83 8.07
C ASN A 527 1.98 29.23 7.06
N ILE A 528 2.91 28.39 7.53
CA ILE A 528 3.89 27.71 6.68
C ILE A 528 3.19 26.70 5.77
N LYS A 529 2.23 25.92 6.30
CA LYS A 529 1.41 24.98 5.53
C LYS A 529 0.70 25.68 4.38
N LEU A 530 0.07 26.84 4.66
CA LEU A 530 -0.63 27.61 3.62
C LEU A 530 0.33 28.05 2.50
N LYS A 531 1.50 28.58 2.84
CA LYS A 531 2.51 28.99 1.83
C LYS A 531 3.08 27.80 1.07
N TYR A 532 3.34 26.69 1.75
CA TYR A 532 3.80 25.45 1.14
C TYR A 532 2.80 24.90 0.13
N LEU A 533 1.50 24.92 0.45
CA LEU A 533 0.46 24.43 -0.47
C LEU A 533 0.39 25.29 -1.74
N SER A 534 0.51 26.62 -1.63
CA SER A 534 0.61 27.49 -2.79
C SER A 534 1.90 27.29 -3.58
N GLN A 535 3.05 27.13 -2.91
CA GLN A 535 4.32 26.84 -3.59
C GLN A 535 4.25 25.50 -4.34
N SER A 536 3.63 24.48 -3.75
CA SER A 536 3.55 23.13 -4.33
C SER A 536 2.86 23.10 -5.70
N LEU A 537 2.02 24.09 -6.02
CA LEU A 537 1.41 24.23 -7.34
C LEU A 537 2.45 24.47 -8.44
N LEU A 538 3.57 25.14 -8.13
CA LEU A 538 4.67 25.46 -9.05
C LEU A 538 5.58 24.26 -9.38
N PHE A 539 5.24 23.09 -8.85
CA PHE A 539 5.99 21.85 -9.04
C PHE A 539 5.05 20.76 -9.58
N PRO A 540 4.51 20.91 -10.81
CA PRO A 540 3.68 19.91 -11.44
C PRO A 540 4.48 18.62 -11.70
N SER A 541 3.78 17.48 -11.81
CA SER A 541 4.43 16.20 -12.16
C SER A 541 4.97 16.23 -13.59
N GLU A 542 6.10 15.55 -13.83
CA GLU A 542 6.72 15.39 -15.15
C GLU A 542 5.73 14.85 -16.17
N THR A 543 5.01 13.75 -15.86
CA THR A 543 4.01 13.14 -16.75
C THR A 543 2.91 14.11 -17.19
N ALA A 544 2.44 14.98 -16.29
CA ALA A 544 1.43 15.98 -16.66
C ALA A 544 2.04 17.08 -17.55
N SER A 545 3.28 17.46 -17.25
CA SER A 545 4.06 18.48 -17.99
C SER A 545 4.32 18.03 -19.42
N GLU A 546 4.68 16.77 -19.62
CA GLU A 546 4.85 16.16 -20.94
C GLU A 546 3.53 16.15 -21.72
N LYS A 547 2.42 15.77 -21.08
CA LYS A 547 1.11 15.68 -21.75
C LYS A 547 0.61 17.00 -22.32
N LEU A 548 0.88 18.12 -21.63
CA LEU A 548 0.42 19.45 -22.06
C LEU A 548 1.52 20.31 -22.69
N ASN A 549 2.76 19.83 -22.69
CA ASN A 549 3.96 20.56 -23.11
C ASN A 549 4.04 22.01 -22.54
N SER A 550 3.53 22.23 -21.33
CA SER A 550 3.54 23.53 -20.64
C SER A 550 3.27 23.35 -19.15
N GLN A 551 4.22 23.79 -18.32
CA GLN A 551 4.07 23.77 -16.86
C GLN A 551 3.12 24.87 -16.39
N ILE A 552 3.09 26.01 -17.09
CA ILE A 552 2.21 27.14 -16.74
C ILE A 552 0.74 26.80 -16.96
N LYS A 553 0.39 26.08 -18.03
CA LYS A 553 -0.98 25.58 -18.25
C LYS A 553 -1.45 24.69 -17.10
N ILE A 554 -0.59 23.81 -16.59
CA ILE A 554 -0.91 22.94 -15.45
C ILE A 554 -1.09 23.75 -14.17
N ILE A 555 -0.22 24.73 -13.92
CA ILE A 555 -0.34 25.63 -12.77
C ILE A 555 -1.68 26.38 -12.83
N ALA A 556 -2.05 26.89 -14.01
CA ALA A 556 -3.33 27.56 -14.23
C ALA A 556 -4.52 26.63 -13.96
N GLN A 557 -4.51 25.40 -14.49
CA GLN A 557 -5.53 24.40 -14.19
C GLN A 557 -5.62 24.11 -12.70
N ASN A 558 -4.49 23.93 -12.01
CA ASN A 558 -4.46 23.66 -10.57
C ASN A 558 -4.98 24.83 -9.72
N LEU A 559 -4.76 26.08 -10.13
CA LEU A 559 -5.33 27.26 -9.47
C LEU A 559 -6.87 27.25 -9.51
N ILE A 560 -7.45 26.91 -10.68
CA ILE A 560 -8.90 26.79 -10.86
C ILE A 560 -9.46 25.58 -10.10
N ASN A 561 -8.74 24.46 -10.10
CA ASN A 561 -9.14 23.22 -9.44
C ASN A 561 -9.45 23.40 -7.94
N GLY A 562 -8.83 24.38 -7.28
CA GLY A 562 -9.10 24.69 -5.88
C GLY A 562 -10.53 25.17 -5.61
N GLY A 563 -11.22 25.70 -6.63
CA GLY A 563 -12.64 26.09 -6.58
C GLY A 563 -13.63 24.98 -6.89
N LEU A 564 -13.17 23.78 -7.29
CA LEU A 564 -14.04 22.66 -7.63
C LEU A 564 -14.93 22.26 -6.43
N ALA A 565 -16.22 22.09 -6.69
CA ALA A 565 -17.18 21.55 -5.74
C ALA A 565 -16.77 20.11 -5.37
N THR A 566 -16.68 19.84 -4.07
CA THR A 566 -16.41 18.51 -3.53
C THR A 566 -17.38 18.20 -2.41
N VAL A 567 -17.65 16.92 -2.22
CA VAL A 567 -18.41 16.44 -1.07
C VAL A 567 -17.48 16.36 0.14
N ASP A 568 -17.85 17.03 1.23
CA ASP A 568 -17.20 16.89 2.53
C ASP A 568 -18.12 16.17 3.51
N HIS A 569 -17.56 15.21 4.24
CA HIS A 569 -18.23 14.57 5.38
C HIS A 569 -17.94 15.36 6.65
N LEU A 570 -18.97 15.91 7.29
CA LEU A 570 -18.82 16.64 8.56
C LEU A 570 -18.17 15.74 9.61
N THR A 571 -18.68 14.53 9.79
CA THR A 571 -18.03 13.44 10.50
C THR A 571 -17.38 12.51 9.48
N PRO A 572 -16.04 12.38 9.45
CA PRO A 572 -15.36 11.53 8.47
C PRO A 572 -15.71 10.05 8.62
N LYS A 573 -15.75 9.32 7.51
CA LYS A 573 -16.04 7.86 7.48
C LYS A 573 -15.11 7.03 8.37
N PHE A 574 -13.83 7.39 8.48
CA PHE A 574 -12.86 6.69 9.35
C PHE A 574 -13.14 6.89 10.85
N LYS A 575 -14.01 7.85 11.21
CA LYS A 575 -14.56 8.04 12.56
C LYS A 575 -16.02 7.54 12.64
N HIS A 576 -16.40 6.59 11.77
CA HIS A 576 -17.75 6.04 11.69
C HIS A 576 -18.84 7.05 11.31
N GLY A 577 -18.49 8.14 10.63
CA GLY A 577 -19.49 9.07 10.10
C GLY A 577 -20.41 8.39 9.09
N ALA A 578 -21.72 8.58 9.26
CA ALA A 578 -22.72 8.03 8.37
C ALA A 578 -22.58 8.61 6.96
N ASN A 579 -22.90 7.79 5.96
CA ASN A 579 -22.98 8.21 4.55
C ASN A 579 -24.38 8.81 4.24
N SER A 580 -24.98 9.50 5.20
CA SER A 580 -26.31 10.12 5.08
C SER A 580 -26.20 11.58 4.66
N ILE A 581 -27.22 12.09 3.94
CA ILE A 581 -27.17 13.42 3.32
C ILE A 581 -26.88 14.52 4.34
N GLU A 582 -27.40 14.42 5.57
CA GLU A 582 -27.20 15.37 6.66
C GLU A 582 -25.77 15.42 7.20
N ASN A 583 -24.92 14.45 6.84
CA ASN A 583 -23.50 14.45 7.15
C ASN A 583 -22.65 15.01 5.99
N LEU A 584 -23.27 15.47 4.90
CA LEU A 584 -22.58 15.92 3.69
C LEU A 584 -22.79 17.42 3.47
N THR A 585 -21.76 18.10 2.98
CA THR A 585 -21.84 19.49 2.52
C THR A 585 -21.02 19.70 1.26
N VAL A 586 -21.36 20.75 0.49
CA VAL A 586 -20.48 21.22 -0.58
C VAL A 586 -19.35 22.05 0.03
N MET A 587 -18.12 21.60 -0.17
CA MET A 587 -16.92 22.38 0.12
C MET A 587 -16.08 22.51 -1.15
N CYS A 588 -15.42 23.66 -1.33
CA CYS A 588 -14.41 23.77 -2.36
C CYS A 588 -13.25 22.83 -2.05
N ARG A 589 -12.61 22.29 -3.10
CA ARG A 589 -11.51 21.34 -3.00
C ARG A 589 -10.40 21.80 -2.05
N ASP A 590 -10.07 23.10 -2.08
CA ASP A 590 -9.03 23.67 -1.22
C ASP A 590 -9.38 23.59 0.27
N CYS A 591 -10.61 23.96 0.67
CA CYS A 591 -11.04 23.87 2.06
C CYS A 591 -11.16 22.42 2.52
N ASN A 592 -11.66 21.51 1.68
CA ASN A 592 -11.78 20.10 2.01
C ASN A 592 -10.40 19.45 2.26
N GLN A 593 -9.43 19.75 1.39
CA GLN A 593 -8.03 19.32 1.57
C GLN A 593 -7.40 19.90 2.84
N GLU A 594 -7.70 21.16 3.18
CA GLU A 594 -7.15 21.81 4.36
C GLU A 594 -7.69 21.19 5.66
N LYS A 595 -9.00 20.89 5.68
CA LYS A 595 -9.74 20.26 6.78
C LYS A 595 -9.28 18.82 7.07
N THR A 596 -8.81 18.06 6.07
CA THR A 596 -8.54 16.60 6.16
C THR A 596 -7.78 16.13 7.43
N SER A 597 -7.00 17.00 8.09
CA SER A 597 -6.26 16.70 9.32
C SER A 597 -6.99 17.04 10.64
N TYR A 598 -8.22 17.56 10.59
CA TYR A 598 -8.95 18.12 11.72
C TYR A 598 -10.34 17.48 11.86
N SER A 599 -10.85 17.36 13.10
CA SER A 599 -12.29 17.12 13.30
C SER A 599 -13.07 18.36 12.87
N PHE A 600 -14.32 18.19 12.44
CA PHE A 600 -15.15 19.34 12.09
C PHE A 600 -15.37 20.29 13.27
N GLU A 601 -15.54 19.77 14.49
CA GLU A 601 -15.62 20.60 15.70
C GLU A 601 -14.39 21.52 15.87
N TYR A 602 -13.18 20.97 15.72
CA TYR A 602 -11.96 21.75 15.85
C TYR A 602 -11.81 22.72 14.67
N TRP A 603 -12.17 22.29 13.47
CA TRP A 603 -12.17 23.11 12.26
C TRP A 603 -13.11 24.30 12.37
N TYR A 604 -14.31 24.09 12.93
CA TYR A 604 -15.32 25.12 13.19
C TYR A 604 -14.81 26.18 14.19
N LYS A 605 -14.09 25.76 15.23
CA LYS A 605 -13.45 26.69 16.19
C LYS A 605 -12.30 27.50 15.56
N LEU A 606 -11.57 26.91 14.62
CA LEU A 606 -10.49 27.60 13.91
C LEU A 606 -11.01 28.59 12.86
N HIS A 607 -12.19 28.32 12.30
CA HIS A 607 -12.81 29.10 11.22
C HIS A 607 -14.21 29.58 11.65
N PRO A 608 -14.30 30.58 12.54
CA PRO A 608 -15.60 31.09 13.00
C PRO A 608 -16.47 31.63 11.85
N GLU A 609 -15.88 32.01 10.71
CA GLU A 609 -16.58 32.40 9.49
C GLU A 609 -17.47 31.29 8.90
N ILE A 610 -17.25 30.03 9.29
CA ILE A 610 -18.08 28.90 8.85
C ILE A 610 -19.54 29.12 9.24
N LYS A 611 -19.82 29.78 10.37
CA LYS A 611 -21.21 30.08 10.80
C LYS A 611 -21.97 30.85 9.71
N GLU A 612 -21.45 32.00 9.28
CA GLU A 612 -22.07 32.80 8.22
C GLU A 612 -22.06 32.10 6.86
N ASN A 613 -20.98 31.40 6.53
CA ASN A 613 -20.84 30.76 5.22
C ASN A 613 -21.76 29.55 5.07
N LEU A 614 -21.98 28.81 6.15
CA LEU A 614 -22.95 27.72 6.18
C LEU A 614 -24.38 28.25 6.06
N GLN A 615 -24.70 29.40 6.65
CA GLN A 615 -25.99 30.06 6.44
C GLN A 615 -26.20 30.43 4.96
N LYS A 616 -25.21 31.07 4.32
CA LYS A 616 -25.25 31.41 2.89
C LYS A 616 -25.40 30.17 2.00
N TYR A 617 -24.72 29.09 2.38
CA TYR A 617 -24.85 27.78 1.75
C TYR A 617 -26.28 27.25 1.85
N LEU A 618 -26.86 27.21 3.05
CA LEU A 618 -28.22 26.73 3.26
C LEU A 618 -29.24 27.56 2.49
N TYR A 619 -29.11 28.88 2.46
CA TYR A 619 -29.98 29.74 1.65
C TYR A 619 -29.91 29.41 0.16
N LYS A 620 -28.71 29.20 -0.39
CA LYS A 620 -28.58 28.82 -1.79
C LYS A 620 -29.20 27.46 -2.08
N ILE A 621 -29.08 26.51 -1.16
CA ILE A 621 -29.72 25.20 -1.27
C ILE A 621 -31.24 25.34 -1.25
N VAL A 622 -31.81 26.13 -0.34
CA VAL A 622 -33.26 26.40 -0.27
C VAL A 622 -33.76 27.06 -1.55
N GLU A 623 -33.04 28.04 -2.09
CA GLU A 623 -33.34 28.66 -3.38
C GLU A 623 -33.41 27.59 -4.49
N MET A 624 -32.40 26.74 -4.59
CA MET A 624 -32.36 25.68 -5.60
C MET A 624 -33.43 24.59 -5.42
N ILE A 625 -33.87 24.33 -4.19
CA ILE A 625 -35.02 23.46 -3.90
C ILE A 625 -36.30 24.11 -4.43
N LYS A 626 -36.53 25.40 -4.14
CA LYS A 626 -37.69 26.17 -4.62
C LYS A 626 -37.75 26.26 -6.15
N GLU A 627 -36.59 26.36 -6.80
CA GLU A 627 -36.45 26.33 -8.27
C GLU A 627 -36.64 24.93 -8.87
N GLY A 628 -36.83 23.89 -8.05
CA GLY A 628 -36.99 22.51 -8.51
C GLY A 628 -35.72 21.83 -9.01
N LYS A 629 -34.54 22.44 -8.79
CA LYS A 629 -33.23 21.87 -9.18
C LYS A 629 -32.80 20.72 -8.26
N LEU A 630 -33.12 20.79 -6.96
CA LEU A 630 -32.75 19.78 -5.96
C LEU A 630 -33.97 18.99 -5.46
N LYS A 631 -34.53 18.13 -6.31
CA LYS A 631 -35.70 17.30 -5.95
C LYS A 631 -35.35 16.28 -4.86
N GLY A 632 -36.21 16.15 -3.85
CA GLY A 632 -36.01 15.23 -2.72
C GLY A 632 -35.12 15.77 -1.59
N TYR A 633 -34.63 17.02 -1.69
CA TYR A 633 -33.78 17.66 -0.67
C TYR A 633 -34.53 18.53 0.34
N ASN A 634 -35.88 18.48 0.39
CA ASN A 634 -36.69 19.39 1.21
C ASN A 634 -36.29 19.37 2.70
N SER A 635 -36.01 18.19 3.28
CA SER A 635 -35.58 18.07 4.68
C SER A 635 -34.08 18.30 4.92
N TYR A 636 -33.28 18.48 3.86
CA TYR A 636 -31.83 18.51 3.98
C TYR A 636 -31.31 19.72 4.77
N PRO A 637 -31.77 20.97 4.51
CA PRO A 637 -31.29 22.14 5.25
C PRO A 637 -31.46 22.02 6.78
N GLU A 638 -32.62 21.52 7.22
CA GLU A 638 -32.93 21.32 8.63
C GLU A 638 -32.05 20.24 9.26
N LYS A 639 -32.02 19.03 8.67
CA LYS A 639 -31.22 17.91 9.18
C LYS A 639 -29.72 18.22 9.23
N LEU A 640 -29.21 18.96 8.23
CA LEU A 640 -27.82 19.41 8.24
C LEU A 640 -27.55 20.37 9.41
N SER A 641 -28.45 21.34 9.64
CA SER A 641 -28.32 22.29 10.75
C SER A 641 -28.29 21.57 12.10
N GLU A 642 -29.23 20.64 12.32
CA GLU A 642 -29.29 19.80 13.52
C GLU A 642 -28.00 18.98 13.72
N ASN A 643 -27.48 18.38 12.66
CA ASN A 643 -26.25 17.59 12.74
C ASN A 643 -25.04 18.49 13.07
N VAL A 644 -24.94 19.68 12.47
CA VAL A 644 -23.89 20.66 12.79
C VAL A 644 -23.96 21.10 14.25
N GLN A 645 -25.16 21.35 14.79
CA GLN A 645 -25.34 21.66 16.21
C GLN A 645 -24.84 20.52 17.10
N LYS A 646 -25.25 19.30 16.78
CA LYS A 646 -24.88 18.09 17.54
C LYS A 646 -23.37 17.88 17.60
N ILE A 647 -22.66 18.06 16.48
CA ILE A 647 -21.21 17.78 16.41
C ILE A 647 -20.34 18.94 16.90
N THR A 648 -20.87 20.17 16.99
CA THR A 648 -20.10 21.35 17.44
C THR A 648 -20.30 21.69 18.92
N ALA A 649 -21.31 21.11 19.58
CA ALA A 649 -21.64 21.30 21.00
C ALA A 649 -21.78 22.78 21.43
N GLY A 650 -22.15 23.66 20.49
CA GLY A 650 -22.36 25.09 20.72
C GLY A 650 -23.74 25.53 20.22
N PRO A 651 -24.31 26.64 20.77
CA PRO A 651 -25.54 27.21 20.25
C PRO A 651 -25.27 27.76 18.85
N SER A 652 -25.71 27.04 17.81
CA SER A 652 -25.69 27.61 16.47
C SER A 652 -26.97 28.43 16.31
N GLU A 653 -26.86 29.75 16.37
CA GLU A 653 -27.85 30.66 15.78
C GLU A 653 -27.78 30.55 14.23
N ILE A 654 -27.96 29.34 13.68
CA ILE A 654 -28.27 29.17 12.26
C ILE A 654 -29.77 29.38 12.18
N LEU A 655 -30.16 30.64 12.05
CA LEU A 655 -31.55 31.06 11.91
C LEU A 655 -31.98 30.75 10.48
N LEU A 656 -32.62 29.60 10.27
CA LEU A 656 -33.47 29.45 9.10
C LEU A 656 -34.76 30.20 9.42
N ASP A 657 -34.85 31.47 9.04
CA ASP A 657 -36.14 32.18 9.04
C ASP A 657 -37.05 31.48 8.02
N TYR A 658 -37.80 30.50 8.50
CA TYR A 658 -38.75 29.69 7.74
C TYR A 658 -40.07 30.45 7.57
N ASP A 659 -40.05 31.64 6.99
CA ASP A 659 -41.25 32.26 6.42
C ASP A 659 -41.37 31.85 4.94
N CYS A 660 -41.62 30.57 4.71
CA CYS A 660 -42.07 30.03 3.43
C CYS A 660 -42.83 28.73 3.69
N THR A 661 -44.11 28.86 3.98
CA THR A 661 -45.12 27.85 3.72
C THR A 661 -44.95 27.31 2.30
N ILE A 662 -44.25 26.18 2.17
CA ILE A 662 -44.31 25.36 0.97
C ILE A 662 -45.69 24.72 1.03
N ASN A 663 -46.66 25.28 0.30
CA ASN A 663 -47.93 24.61 0.06
C ASN A 663 -47.60 23.26 -0.59
N PHE A 664 -48.01 22.20 0.11
CA PHE A 664 -47.85 20.79 -0.26
C PHE A 664 -48.50 20.45 -1.61
#